data_AF-A0A930PEV2-F1
#
_entry.id   AF-A0A930PEV2-F1
#
_cell.length_a   1.000
_cell.length_b   1.000
_cell.length_c   1.000
_cell.angle_alpha   90.00
_cell.angle_beta   90.00
_cell.angle_gamma   90.00
#
_symmetry.space_group_name_H-M   'P 1'
#
loop_
_entity.id
_entity.type
_entity.pdbx_description
1 polymer ?
#
loop_
_entity_poly.entity_id
_entity_poly.type
_entity_poly.pdbx_seq_one_letter_code
_entity_poly.pdbx_strand_id
1 'polypeptide(L)'
;MTENNTQECKDPQAEDTALSTSDSPLDVLSSIIKPQTRKEYVLPVLICIITLVHFLVFPQLDSFWINIIRLSLSVLTIIYIRNIAHKAYNKRVDIIKSFNNSQPQFFTIIVVFGGTLAILIPMIMNVTKLIGDGAPLTTALLGITGGIIAIFGYYKTHQKSELEKEQLEIQKQKDARDHIRQLHGSYNDRFDKAVAELNGSDVKAAYAAVPKLAKLADAWLDYKDLSNNKKELKKLKKKAKKEAQTIINILCKYVRTMPGEYTEENLKNIGALNSTDQDSLKNESEVRRLIFSEMSHRSSKANFENENSTTTPGIWSKFNFDFTGAPIFYPLNNLKIEKGIFTSARFYSNADFRESTFIKDVDFKGVQFTQEASFNEATFNGKADFSTQGDAKTTFVGKASFNGADFSSEAHFDELTFIEVADFSTRDNAKTTFAGNTTFNGTYFTREAKFTEVTFNESVSFSTQSDIKTVFKEQATFNDVQFHKEISFNTVIFEGIADFSTQKIESFDETFMSDAKFINTHFKKTANFSYVHSHSNNNSHKIYFKQVDFHEDSLFNNTEFLTDVHFEKVVFHGAAKFNDAHFLMSVKFDHKTHFKEEANFSDLIIDGAAEFNVYFDNNSYFNGAEIGNPNLINQQKTIFYESRFDGEANFSNAHFNNVNEFIDLCFLGETSFYSTEFANDTYFIQNPGKIFALNKFTSPKYKEKAEFSDAKFEGKLHFENIEFNDGADFIRTVFYKESNFENSLFKNSSPDFKDAKFTVHSSHRFTTSQNSIPCRREKVRAPRNHKLKAHKIPIGSYLFDNDPDNPIAGPA
;
A
#
# COMPACT_ATOMS: atom_id res chain seq x y z
N MET A 1 31.00 23.59 22.76
CA MET A 1 30.86 22.77 23.99
C MET A 1 30.51 21.38 23.51
N THR A 2 31.36 20.37 23.46
CA THR A 2 32.62 19.97 24.12
C THR A 2 33.30 18.97 23.13
N GLU A 3 34.58 19.10 22.77
CA GLU A 3 35.75 18.34 23.31
C GLU A 3 35.48 16.82 23.39
N ASN A 4 36.27 15.85 22.89
CA ASN A 4 37.70 15.63 22.60
C ASN A 4 37.76 14.31 21.77
N ASN A 5 38.75 13.89 20.97
CA ASN A 5 40.20 14.07 20.97
C ASN A 5 40.76 13.87 19.56
N THR A 6 41.64 14.78 19.18
CA THR A 6 42.59 14.72 18.06
C THR A 6 43.86 14.00 18.53
N GLN A 7 44.48 13.19 17.67
CA GLN A 7 45.93 13.10 17.68
C GLN A 7 46.45 12.89 16.24
N GLU A 8 46.88 14.00 15.65
CA GLU A 8 47.88 14.04 14.58
C GLU A 8 49.19 13.44 15.09
N CYS A 9 49.99 12.78 14.23
CA CYS A 9 51.12 13.46 13.57
C CYS A 9 51.98 12.47 12.77
N LYS A 10 52.22 12.87 11.52
CA LYS A 10 53.50 12.90 10.78
C LYS A 10 54.33 11.61 10.57
N ASP A 11 54.67 11.44 9.29
CA ASP A 11 55.82 10.73 8.74
C ASP A 11 57.05 10.69 9.65
N PRO A 12 57.78 9.58 9.57
CA PRO A 12 59.22 9.62 9.51
C PRO A 12 59.72 9.04 8.17
N GLN A 13 60.47 9.88 7.46
CA GLN A 13 61.55 9.42 6.61
C GLN A 13 62.50 8.51 7.39
N ALA A 14 62.90 7.41 6.78
CA ALA A 14 64.14 6.67 7.04
C ALA A 14 64.34 5.77 5.81
N GLU A 15 65.49 5.61 5.20
CA GLU A 15 66.84 6.15 5.36
C GLU A 15 67.54 5.60 4.11
N ASP A 16 68.34 6.43 3.45
CA ASP A 16 69.29 5.98 2.45
C ASP A 16 70.16 4.87 3.06
N THR A 17 69.99 3.64 2.60
CA THR A 17 71.04 2.62 2.72
C THR A 17 71.29 2.06 1.34
N ALA A 18 72.50 2.32 0.87
CA ALA A 18 73.06 1.88 -0.38
C ALA A 18 72.59 0.47 -0.75
N LEU A 19 72.14 0.34 -2.00
CA LEU A 19 71.95 -0.89 -2.73
C LEU A 19 73.27 -1.69 -2.69
N SER A 20 73.49 -2.47 -1.63
CA SER A 20 74.64 -3.36 -1.52
C SER A 20 74.46 -4.42 -2.60
N THR A 21 75.42 -4.46 -3.52
CA THR A 21 75.63 -5.47 -4.55
C THR A 21 74.98 -6.79 -4.18
N SER A 22 74.06 -7.28 -5.02
CA SER A 22 73.63 -8.67 -4.93
C SER A 22 74.88 -9.52 -5.10
N ASP A 23 75.45 -9.99 -3.99
CA ASP A 23 76.60 -10.89 -4.03
C ASP A 23 76.20 -12.03 -4.96
N SER A 24 76.95 -12.16 -6.06
CA SER A 24 76.63 -13.18 -7.04
C SER A 24 76.62 -14.54 -6.33
N PRO A 25 75.85 -15.53 -6.81
CA PRO A 25 75.86 -16.87 -6.22
C PRO A 25 77.28 -17.41 -6.01
N LEU A 26 78.18 -17.07 -6.93
CA LEU A 26 79.61 -17.36 -6.84
C LEU A 26 80.30 -16.64 -5.68
N ASP A 27 79.99 -15.38 -5.40
CA ASP A 27 80.59 -14.62 -4.30
C ASP A 27 80.13 -15.15 -2.93
N VAL A 28 78.84 -15.46 -2.79
CA VAL A 28 78.30 -16.06 -1.55
C VAL A 28 78.92 -17.44 -1.31
N LEU A 29 78.96 -18.31 -2.33
CA LEU A 29 79.56 -19.65 -2.22
C LEU A 29 81.08 -19.58 -2.02
N SER A 30 81.78 -18.69 -2.71
CA SER A 30 83.21 -18.43 -2.54
C SER A 30 83.52 -17.96 -1.12
N SER A 31 82.66 -17.13 -0.53
CA SER A 31 82.84 -16.65 0.85
C SER A 31 82.74 -17.75 1.91
N ILE A 32 82.12 -18.90 1.58
CA ILE A 32 82.00 -20.06 2.45
C ILE A 32 83.22 -20.98 2.30
N ILE A 33 83.63 -21.22 1.05
CA ILE A 33 84.66 -22.21 0.71
C ILE A 33 86.07 -21.63 0.85
N LYS A 34 86.27 -20.35 0.50
CA LYS A 34 87.60 -19.72 0.49
C LYS A 34 88.02 -19.34 1.91
N PRO A 35 89.23 -19.75 2.37
CA PRO A 35 89.73 -19.32 3.67
C PRO A 35 89.95 -17.80 3.67
N GLN A 36 89.40 -17.10 4.66
CA GLN A 36 89.44 -15.63 4.73
C GLN A 36 90.49 -15.11 5.71
N THR A 37 90.94 -15.94 6.64
CA THR A 37 92.00 -15.58 7.59
C THR A 37 93.22 -16.50 7.45
N ARG A 38 94.40 -15.98 7.80
CA ARG A 38 95.67 -16.73 7.70
C ARG A 38 95.66 -18.06 8.47
N LYS A 39 94.90 -18.14 9.57
CA LYS A 39 94.71 -19.37 10.37
C LYS A 39 93.88 -20.42 9.65
N GLU A 40 92.94 -20.02 8.80
CA GLU A 40 92.07 -20.96 8.07
C GLU A 40 92.78 -21.64 6.90
N TYR A 41 93.88 -21.07 6.39
CA TYR A 41 94.73 -21.72 5.39
C TYR A 41 95.56 -22.88 5.97
N VAL A 42 95.77 -22.92 7.29
CA VAL A 42 96.63 -23.92 7.94
C VAL A 42 96.11 -25.33 7.66
N LEU A 43 94.81 -25.57 7.84
CA LEU A 43 94.22 -26.89 7.67
C LEU A 43 94.25 -27.40 6.21
N PRO A 44 93.76 -26.66 5.19
CA PRO A 44 93.83 -27.13 3.80
C PRO A 44 95.27 -27.24 3.28
N VAL A 45 96.18 -26.33 3.66
CA VAL A 45 97.60 -26.46 3.28
C VAL A 45 98.23 -27.68 3.94
N LEU A 46 97.92 -27.96 5.21
CA LEU A 46 98.37 -29.17 5.90
C LEU A 46 97.84 -30.44 5.21
N ILE A 47 96.56 -30.46 4.81
CA ILE A 47 95.97 -31.56 4.04
C ILE A 47 96.71 -31.74 2.71
N CYS A 48 97.02 -30.65 1.99
CA CYS A 48 97.79 -30.68 0.74
C CYS A 48 99.23 -31.17 0.93
N ILE A 49 99.92 -30.73 1.98
CA ILE A 49 101.28 -31.17 2.29
C ILE A 49 101.27 -32.66 2.66
N ILE A 50 100.35 -33.10 3.52
CA ILE A 50 100.25 -34.50 3.94
C ILE A 50 99.86 -35.39 2.75
N THR A 51 98.98 -34.95 1.84
CA THR A 51 98.68 -35.68 0.59
C THR A 51 99.90 -35.77 -0.32
N LEU A 52 100.67 -34.68 -0.47
CA LEU A 52 101.89 -34.70 -1.28
C LEU A 52 102.96 -35.62 -0.68
N VAL A 53 103.16 -35.57 0.64
CA VAL A 53 104.05 -36.48 1.38
C VAL A 53 103.57 -37.92 1.23
N HIS A 54 102.27 -38.17 1.35
CA HIS A 54 101.70 -39.49 1.11
C HIS A 54 102.09 -39.98 -0.27
N PHE A 55 101.91 -39.16 -1.32
CA PHE A 55 102.20 -39.53 -2.69
C PHE A 55 103.69 -39.83 -2.93
N LEU A 56 104.59 -39.00 -2.40
CA LEU A 56 106.05 -39.16 -2.60
C LEU A 56 106.62 -40.36 -1.85
N VAL A 57 106.13 -40.66 -0.65
CA VAL A 57 106.70 -41.71 0.22
C VAL A 57 105.92 -43.04 0.12
N PHE A 58 104.74 -43.05 -0.52
CA PHE A 58 103.93 -44.26 -0.74
C PHE A 58 104.70 -45.47 -1.29
N PRO A 59 105.67 -45.33 -2.22
CA PRO A 59 106.42 -46.48 -2.72
C PRO A 59 107.52 -47.01 -1.78
N GLN A 60 107.87 -46.28 -0.71
CA GLN A 60 109.11 -46.52 0.06
C GLN A 60 108.90 -46.81 1.57
N LEU A 61 107.68 -46.71 2.11
CA LEU A 61 107.35 -46.98 3.53
C LEU A 61 106.49 -48.23 3.71
N ASP A 62 106.59 -48.86 4.88
CA ASP A 62 105.75 -50.01 5.26
C ASP A 62 104.30 -49.59 5.60
N SER A 63 103.35 -50.52 5.43
CA SER A 63 101.89 -50.31 5.43
C SER A 63 101.34 -49.61 6.67
N PHE A 64 101.94 -49.83 7.83
CA PHE A 64 101.52 -49.22 9.09
C PHE A 64 101.61 -47.68 9.04
N TRP A 65 102.74 -47.14 8.58
CA TRP A 65 102.96 -45.69 8.49
C TRP A 65 102.07 -45.03 7.43
N ILE A 66 101.82 -45.73 6.32
CA ILE A 66 100.92 -45.27 5.25
C ILE A 66 99.48 -45.15 5.77
N ASN A 67 99.01 -46.11 6.57
CA ASN A 67 97.66 -46.08 7.13
C ASN A 67 97.48 -44.99 8.19
N ILE A 68 98.50 -44.72 9.01
CA ILE A 68 98.49 -43.56 9.94
C ILE A 68 98.33 -42.25 9.16
N ILE A 69 99.05 -42.08 8.04
CA ILE A 69 98.94 -40.91 7.17
C ILE A 69 97.52 -40.78 6.60
N ARG A 70 96.94 -41.89 6.12
CA ARG A 70 95.56 -41.91 5.56
C ARG A 70 94.48 -41.60 6.60
N LEU A 71 94.60 -42.15 7.81
CA LEU A 71 93.67 -41.87 8.89
C LEU A 71 93.77 -40.40 9.31
N SER A 72 94.99 -39.87 9.43
CA SER A 72 95.24 -38.46 9.73
C SER A 72 94.62 -37.56 8.64
N LEU A 73 94.77 -37.92 7.37
CA LEU A 73 94.16 -37.21 6.25
C LEU A 73 92.63 -37.21 6.33
N SER A 74 92.03 -38.36 6.67
CA SER A 74 90.58 -38.52 6.81
C SER A 74 90.03 -37.68 7.97
N VAL A 75 90.71 -37.68 9.11
CA VAL A 75 90.33 -36.85 10.26
C VAL A 75 90.44 -35.36 9.94
N LEU A 76 91.54 -34.93 9.31
CA LEU A 76 91.74 -33.53 8.93
C LEU A 76 90.71 -33.06 7.90
N THR A 77 90.35 -33.91 6.92
CA THR A 77 89.31 -33.60 5.93
C THR A 77 87.92 -33.53 6.54
N ILE A 78 87.56 -34.41 7.49
CA ILE A 78 86.28 -34.32 8.22
C ILE A 78 86.22 -33.01 9.02
N ILE A 79 87.30 -32.63 9.71
CA ILE A 79 87.37 -31.35 10.44
C ILE A 79 87.20 -30.17 9.46
N TYR A 80 87.82 -30.24 8.29
CA TYR A 80 87.68 -29.21 7.25
C TYR A 80 86.24 -29.08 6.75
N ILE A 81 85.58 -30.20 6.44
CA ILE A 81 84.17 -30.22 6.01
C ILE A 81 83.25 -29.67 7.11
N ARG A 82 83.48 -30.05 8.37
CA ARG A 82 82.72 -29.52 9.52
C ARG A 82 82.83 -28.00 9.61
N ASN A 83 84.02 -27.44 9.40
CA ASN A 83 84.24 -25.99 9.44
C ASN A 83 83.52 -25.27 8.29
N ILE A 84 83.53 -25.85 7.07
CA ILE A 84 82.78 -25.33 5.93
C ILE A 84 81.27 -25.37 6.21
N ALA A 85 80.75 -26.50 6.72
CA ALA A 85 79.34 -26.65 7.04
C ALA A 85 78.89 -25.63 8.10
N HIS A 86 79.72 -25.38 9.12
CA HIS A 86 79.46 -24.36 10.13
C HIS A 86 79.43 -22.94 9.53
N LYS A 87 80.35 -22.61 8.62
CA LYS A 87 80.34 -21.33 7.89
C LYS A 87 79.08 -21.17 7.02
N ALA A 88 78.69 -22.23 6.30
CA ALA A 88 77.48 -22.23 5.49
C ALA A 88 76.22 -21.98 6.34
N TYR A 89 76.13 -22.61 7.51
CA TYR A 89 75.02 -22.41 8.44
C TYR A 89 74.96 -20.98 8.99
N ASN A 90 76.11 -20.38 9.33
CA ASN A 90 76.18 -19.01 9.80
C ASN A 90 75.74 -18.01 8.73
N LYS A 91 75.99 -18.31 7.45
CA LYS A 91 75.56 -17.51 6.28
C LYS A 91 74.21 -17.91 5.68
N ARG A 92 73.39 -18.72 6.36
CA ARG A 92 72.12 -19.26 5.80
C ARG A 92 71.16 -18.19 5.26
N VAL A 93 71.08 -17.04 5.90
CA VAL A 93 70.16 -15.96 5.50
C VAL A 93 70.61 -15.37 4.16
N ASP A 94 71.91 -15.12 4.01
CA ASP A 94 72.50 -14.62 2.76
C ASP A 94 72.37 -15.64 1.63
N ILE A 95 72.56 -16.93 1.95
CA ILE A 95 72.36 -18.04 0.99
C ILE A 95 70.90 -18.07 0.51
N ILE A 96 69.92 -18.03 1.42
CA ILE A 96 68.49 -18.06 1.06
C ILE A 96 68.13 -16.81 0.24
N LYS A 97 68.62 -15.64 0.64
CA LYS A 97 68.37 -14.38 -0.09
C LYS A 97 68.96 -14.42 -1.49
N SER A 98 70.21 -14.87 -1.64
CA SER A 98 70.88 -14.99 -2.94
C SER A 98 70.26 -16.10 -3.80
N PHE A 99 69.81 -17.21 -3.20
CA PHE A 99 69.09 -18.28 -3.88
C PHE A 99 67.76 -17.82 -4.46
N ASN A 100 66.96 -17.09 -3.68
CA ASN A 100 65.69 -16.52 -4.15
C ASN A 100 65.89 -15.52 -5.29
N ASN A 101 66.99 -14.76 -5.27
CA ASN A 101 67.28 -13.77 -6.30
C ASN A 101 67.87 -14.40 -7.58
N SER A 102 68.63 -15.50 -7.47
CA SER A 102 69.43 -16.04 -8.58
C SER A 102 69.34 -17.58 -8.66
N GLN A 103 68.12 -18.11 -8.55
CA GLN A 103 67.83 -19.55 -8.52
C GLN A 103 68.46 -20.35 -9.69
N PRO A 104 68.41 -19.89 -10.97
CA PRO A 104 69.01 -20.63 -12.08
C PRO A 104 70.53 -20.74 -11.99
N GLN A 105 71.19 -19.71 -11.44
CA GLN A 105 72.65 -19.65 -11.34
C GLN A 105 73.16 -20.57 -10.21
N PHE A 106 72.50 -20.58 -9.05
CA PHE A 106 72.79 -21.58 -8.00
C PHE A 106 72.62 -23.00 -8.52
N PHE A 107 71.60 -23.25 -9.33
CA PHE A 107 71.38 -24.55 -9.96
C PHE A 107 72.52 -24.94 -10.90
N THR A 108 72.93 -24.06 -11.82
CA THR A 108 74.06 -24.32 -12.72
C THR A 108 75.33 -24.60 -11.92
N ILE A 109 75.60 -23.85 -10.85
CA ILE A 109 76.79 -24.04 -10.02
C ILE A 109 76.74 -25.39 -9.28
N ILE A 110 75.61 -25.76 -8.66
CA ILE A 110 75.46 -27.04 -7.95
C ILE A 110 75.58 -28.22 -8.92
N VAL A 111 74.98 -28.14 -10.10
CA VAL A 111 75.06 -29.21 -11.11
C VAL A 111 76.47 -29.34 -11.68
N VAL A 112 77.14 -28.22 -11.99
CA VAL A 112 78.52 -28.24 -12.50
C VAL A 112 79.50 -28.71 -11.43
N PHE A 113 79.45 -28.18 -10.20
CA PHE A 113 80.32 -28.62 -9.10
C PHE A 113 80.01 -30.05 -8.65
N GLY A 114 78.74 -30.41 -8.49
CA GLY A 114 78.33 -31.76 -8.13
C GLY A 114 78.71 -32.79 -9.20
N GLY A 115 78.49 -32.46 -10.48
CA GLY A 115 78.85 -33.32 -11.61
C GLY A 115 80.36 -33.47 -11.77
N THR A 116 81.12 -32.38 -11.65
CA THR A 116 82.59 -32.44 -11.69
C THR A 116 83.15 -33.25 -10.53
N LEU A 117 82.67 -33.05 -9.30
CA LEU A 117 83.08 -33.84 -8.13
C LEU A 117 82.69 -35.31 -8.24
N ALA A 118 81.52 -35.64 -8.80
CA ALA A 118 81.09 -37.03 -9.01
C ALA A 118 82.01 -37.80 -9.96
N ILE A 119 82.71 -37.11 -10.88
CA ILE A 119 83.69 -37.72 -11.79
C ILE A 119 85.10 -37.71 -11.17
N LEU A 120 85.53 -36.57 -10.60
CA LEU A 120 86.87 -36.38 -10.07
C LEU A 120 87.12 -37.17 -8.78
N ILE A 121 86.17 -37.24 -7.85
CA ILE A 121 86.37 -37.91 -6.56
C ILE A 121 86.66 -39.40 -6.76
N PRO A 122 85.84 -40.18 -7.51
CA PRO A 122 86.16 -41.59 -7.78
C PRO A 122 87.48 -41.77 -8.53
N MET A 123 87.78 -40.89 -9.49
CA MET A 123 89.04 -40.91 -10.24
C MET A 123 90.26 -40.70 -9.32
N ILE A 124 90.23 -39.66 -8.48
CA ILE A 124 91.31 -39.34 -7.52
C ILE A 124 91.47 -40.48 -6.51
N MET A 125 90.38 -41.00 -5.95
CA MET A 125 90.42 -42.07 -4.96
C MET A 125 90.96 -43.39 -5.54
N ASN A 126 90.70 -43.66 -6.82
CA ASN A 126 91.25 -44.80 -7.54
C ASN A 126 92.76 -44.63 -7.81
N VAL A 127 93.18 -43.47 -8.34
CA VAL A 127 94.60 -43.19 -8.67
C VAL A 127 95.48 -43.16 -7.42
N THR A 128 94.97 -42.65 -6.30
CA THR A 128 95.68 -42.58 -5.02
C THR A 128 95.65 -43.90 -4.23
N LYS A 129 94.93 -44.93 -4.72
CA LYS A 129 94.64 -46.20 -4.03
C LYS A 129 94.15 -46.00 -2.57
N LEU A 130 93.41 -44.92 -2.33
CA LEU A 130 92.85 -44.60 -1.01
C LEU A 130 91.73 -45.59 -0.61
N ILE A 131 91.11 -46.29 -1.57
CA ILE A 131 90.12 -47.36 -1.38
C ILE A 131 90.45 -48.50 -2.37
N GLY A 132 90.18 -49.77 -2.00
CA GLY A 132 90.33 -50.94 -2.90
C GLY A 132 89.33 -50.94 -4.07
N ASP A 133 89.33 -51.99 -4.90
CA ASP A 133 88.56 -52.09 -6.16
C ASP A 133 87.10 -51.58 -6.05
N GLY A 134 86.86 -50.35 -6.54
CA GLY A 134 85.72 -49.50 -6.19
C GLY A 134 84.49 -49.53 -7.12
N ALA A 135 84.14 -50.68 -7.72
CA ALA A 135 83.03 -50.75 -8.67
C ALA A 135 81.62 -50.49 -8.06
N PRO A 136 81.22 -51.08 -6.93
CA PRO A 136 79.85 -50.93 -6.39
C PRO A 136 79.53 -49.51 -5.88
N LEU A 137 80.53 -48.85 -5.28
CA LEU A 137 80.38 -47.51 -4.73
C LEU A 137 80.20 -46.46 -5.84
N THR A 138 80.88 -46.66 -6.98
CA THR A 138 80.77 -45.79 -8.16
C THR A 138 79.35 -45.83 -8.74
N THR A 139 78.73 -47.01 -8.81
CA THR A 139 77.34 -47.19 -9.25
C THR A 139 76.33 -46.55 -8.29
N ALA A 140 76.53 -46.67 -6.98
CA ALA A 140 75.68 -46.03 -5.98
C ALA A 140 75.74 -44.49 -6.06
N LEU A 141 76.92 -43.92 -6.30
CA LEU A 141 77.10 -42.47 -6.46
C LEU A 141 76.39 -41.93 -7.72
N LEU A 142 76.44 -42.67 -8.82
CA LEU A 142 75.73 -42.35 -10.07
C LEU A 142 74.21 -42.47 -9.92
N GLY A 143 73.72 -43.44 -9.16
CA GLY A 143 72.28 -43.62 -8.88
C GLY A 143 71.68 -42.46 -8.06
N ILE A 144 72.39 -42.00 -7.01
CA ILE A 144 71.93 -40.89 -6.15
C ILE A 144 71.87 -39.58 -6.95
N THR A 145 72.86 -39.32 -7.80
CA THR A 145 72.90 -38.11 -8.64
C THR A 145 71.78 -38.12 -9.69
N GLY A 146 71.49 -39.26 -10.32
CA GLY A 146 70.35 -39.41 -11.23
C GLY A 146 68.98 -39.23 -10.55
N GLY A 147 68.81 -39.76 -9.34
CA GLY A 147 67.55 -39.66 -8.58
C GLY A 147 67.19 -38.23 -8.16
N ILE A 148 68.18 -37.44 -7.73
CA ILE A 148 67.98 -36.02 -7.37
C ILE A 148 67.52 -35.23 -8.61
N ILE A 149 68.14 -35.45 -9.78
CA ILE A 149 67.75 -34.77 -11.02
C ILE A 149 66.29 -35.08 -11.40
N ALA A 150 65.83 -36.33 -11.23
CA ALA A 150 64.48 -36.74 -11.57
C ALA A 150 63.40 -36.07 -10.69
N ILE A 151 63.60 -36.02 -9.36
CA ILE A 151 62.66 -35.36 -8.42
C ILE A 151 62.55 -33.87 -8.72
N PHE A 152 63.67 -33.22 -9.04
CA PHE A 152 63.66 -31.81 -9.44
C PHE A 152 63.01 -31.59 -10.80
N GLY A 153 63.19 -32.50 -11.76
CA GLY A 153 62.48 -32.50 -13.03
C GLY A 153 60.96 -32.55 -12.83
N TYR A 154 60.49 -33.40 -11.91
CA TYR A 154 59.07 -33.47 -11.54
C TYR A 154 58.58 -32.18 -10.88
N TYR A 155 59.29 -31.65 -9.89
CA TYR A 155 58.92 -30.41 -9.20
C TYR A 155 58.77 -29.22 -10.16
N LYS A 156 59.72 -29.07 -11.09
CA LYS A 156 59.68 -28.00 -12.11
C LYS A 156 58.52 -28.19 -13.09
N THR A 157 58.21 -29.44 -13.44
CA THR A 157 57.07 -29.76 -14.31
C THR A 157 55.74 -29.43 -13.62
N HIS A 158 55.61 -29.70 -12.33
CA HIS A 158 54.41 -29.37 -11.55
C HIS A 158 54.20 -27.85 -11.41
N GLN A 159 55.25 -27.08 -11.06
CA GLN A 159 55.15 -25.61 -11.00
C GLN A 159 54.78 -25.01 -12.35
N LYS A 160 55.33 -25.55 -13.46
CA LYS A 160 54.98 -25.09 -14.80
C LYS A 160 53.50 -25.33 -15.12
N SER A 161 52.98 -26.50 -14.76
CA SER A 161 51.57 -26.85 -15.00
C SER A 161 50.59 -25.95 -14.25
N GLU A 162 50.86 -25.61 -12.98
CA GLU A 162 49.99 -24.71 -12.22
C GLU A 162 50.00 -23.28 -12.77
N LEU A 163 51.17 -22.77 -13.19
CA LEU A 163 51.26 -21.47 -13.85
C LEU A 163 50.53 -21.44 -15.20
N GLU A 164 50.64 -22.51 -16.00
CA GLU A 164 49.94 -22.64 -17.28
C GLU A 164 48.40 -22.66 -17.08
N LYS A 165 47.89 -23.30 -16.01
CA LYS A 165 46.47 -23.24 -15.65
C LYS A 165 46.01 -21.84 -15.28
N GLU A 166 46.77 -21.14 -14.44
CA GLU A 166 46.43 -19.77 -14.02
C GLU A 166 46.43 -18.82 -15.24
N GLN A 167 47.43 -18.95 -16.12
CA GLN A 167 47.49 -18.20 -17.37
C GLN A 167 46.31 -18.51 -18.30
N LEU A 168 45.89 -19.78 -18.40
CA LEU A 168 44.73 -20.17 -19.20
C LEU A 168 43.43 -19.56 -18.66
N GLU A 169 43.23 -19.55 -17.34
CA GLU A 169 42.04 -18.93 -16.73
C GLU A 169 42.04 -17.40 -16.91
N ILE A 170 43.18 -16.74 -16.74
CA ILE A 170 43.34 -15.30 -17.04
C ILE A 170 43.05 -15.02 -18.52
N GLN A 171 43.54 -15.88 -19.42
CA GLN A 171 43.33 -15.75 -20.86
C GLN A 171 41.86 -15.93 -21.22
N LYS A 172 41.17 -16.95 -20.68
CA LYS A 172 39.71 -17.11 -20.85
C LYS A 172 38.93 -15.87 -20.40
N GLN A 173 39.27 -15.30 -19.25
CA GLN A 173 38.64 -14.05 -18.77
C GLN A 173 38.95 -12.85 -19.64
N LYS A 174 40.15 -12.79 -20.23
CA LYS A 174 40.53 -11.74 -21.18
C LYS A 174 39.78 -11.90 -22.50
N ASP A 175 39.71 -13.11 -23.04
CA ASP A 175 39.00 -13.43 -24.27
C ASP A 175 37.49 -13.15 -24.14
N ALA A 176 36.88 -13.50 -23.01
CA ALA A 176 35.49 -13.15 -22.71
C ALA A 176 35.28 -11.63 -22.69
N ARG A 177 36.16 -10.87 -22.03
CA ARG A 177 36.10 -9.39 -22.00
C ARG A 177 36.34 -8.76 -23.36
N ASP A 178 37.28 -9.28 -24.14
CA ASP A 178 37.59 -8.78 -25.47
C ASP A 178 36.45 -9.11 -26.45
N HIS A 179 35.78 -10.25 -26.29
CA HIS A 179 34.55 -10.57 -27.03
C HIS A 179 33.43 -9.56 -26.73
N ILE A 180 33.17 -9.23 -25.46
CA ILE A 180 32.18 -8.20 -25.10
C ILE A 180 32.61 -6.82 -25.63
N ARG A 181 33.91 -6.47 -25.57
CA ARG A 181 34.41 -5.22 -26.19
C ARG A 181 34.19 -5.17 -27.69
N GLN A 182 34.42 -6.27 -28.42
CA GLN A 182 34.16 -6.34 -29.86
C GLN A 182 32.67 -6.22 -30.19
N LEU A 183 31.80 -6.83 -29.38
CA LEU A 183 30.36 -6.61 -29.43
C LEU A 183 30.02 -5.13 -29.25
N HIS A 184 30.64 -4.44 -28.27
CA HIS A 184 30.46 -3.00 -28.09
C HIS A 184 31.05 -2.16 -29.25
N GLY A 185 32.13 -2.61 -29.90
CA GLY A 185 32.74 -1.91 -31.04
C GLY A 185 31.88 -1.98 -32.32
N SER A 186 31.21 -3.11 -32.55
CA SER A 186 30.24 -3.30 -33.65
C SER A 186 28.82 -2.86 -33.28
N TYR A 187 28.64 -2.24 -32.11
CA TYR A 187 27.33 -1.86 -31.59
C TYR A 187 26.69 -0.78 -32.46
N ASN A 188 27.42 0.30 -32.74
CA ASN A 188 26.87 1.45 -33.46
C ASN A 188 26.33 1.03 -34.83
N ASP A 189 27.07 0.23 -35.59
CA ASP A 189 26.63 -0.25 -36.91
C ASP A 189 25.35 -1.11 -36.83
N ARG A 190 25.28 -2.04 -35.87
CA ARG A 190 24.09 -2.87 -35.66
C ARG A 190 22.88 -2.08 -35.16
N PHE A 191 23.13 -1.11 -34.29
CA PHE A 191 22.13 -0.20 -33.76
C PHE A 191 21.59 0.70 -34.88
N ASP A 192 22.46 1.37 -35.64
CA ASP A 192 22.09 2.25 -36.75
C ASP A 192 21.29 1.46 -37.81
N LYS A 193 21.74 0.25 -38.14
CA LYS A 193 21.01 -0.65 -39.04
C LYS A 193 19.62 -1.02 -38.51
N ALA A 194 19.51 -1.42 -37.24
CA ALA A 194 18.22 -1.80 -36.67
C ALA A 194 17.26 -0.60 -36.54
N VAL A 195 17.77 0.59 -36.25
CA VAL A 195 16.97 1.83 -36.23
C VAL A 195 16.51 2.19 -37.65
N ALA A 196 17.36 2.02 -38.66
CA ALA A 196 16.98 2.23 -40.06
C ALA A 196 15.93 1.21 -40.54
N GLU A 197 16.06 -0.05 -40.15
CA GLU A 197 15.06 -1.09 -40.43
C GLU A 197 13.71 -0.79 -39.73
N LEU A 198 13.73 -0.30 -38.49
CA LEU A 198 12.51 0.06 -37.74
C LEU A 198 11.74 1.23 -38.38
N ASN A 199 12.45 2.25 -38.85
CA ASN A 199 11.85 3.45 -39.45
C ASN A 199 11.73 3.37 -40.99
N GLY A 200 12.06 2.21 -41.58
CA GLY A 200 11.94 1.97 -43.01
C GLY A 200 10.49 1.75 -43.45
N SER A 201 10.26 1.70 -44.76
CA SER A 201 8.94 1.41 -45.33
C SER A 201 8.57 -0.08 -45.36
N ASP A 202 9.53 -0.98 -45.11
CA ASP A 202 9.29 -2.43 -45.07
C ASP A 202 8.87 -2.87 -43.66
N VAL A 203 7.58 -3.17 -43.51
CA VAL A 203 7.00 -3.60 -42.23
C VAL A 203 7.61 -4.92 -41.71
N LYS A 204 8.05 -5.83 -42.59
CA LYS A 204 8.72 -7.07 -42.15
C LYS A 204 10.10 -6.76 -41.57
N ALA A 205 10.82 -5.81 -42.17
CA ALA A 205 12.09 -5.33 -41.63
C ALA A 205 11.86 -4.64 -40.27
N ALA A 206 10.83 -3.81 -40.15
CA ALA A 206 10.47 -3.15 -38.89
C ALA A 206 10.11 -4.15 -37.79
N TYR A 207 9.27 -5.15 -38.10
CA TYR A 207 8.92 -6.24 -37.19
C TYR A 207 10.17 -7.00 -36.72
N ALA A 208 11.10 -7.32 -37.64
CA ALA A 208 12.36 -7.99 -37.31
C ALA A 208 13.34 -7.09 -36.52
N ALA A 209 13.25 -5.77 -36.64
CA ALA A 209 14.11 -4.82 -35.95
C ALA A 209 13.79 -4.68 -34.46
N VAL A 210 12.52 -4.78 -34.08
CA VAL A 210 12.06 -4.65 -32.68
C VAL A 210 12.81 -5.60 -31.72
N PRO A 211 12.84 -6.94 -31.92
CA PRO A 211 13.58 -7.84 -31.03
C PRO A 211 15.10 -7.67 -31.14
N LYS A 212 15.64 -7.19 -32.27
CA LYS A 212 17.07 -6.87 -32.40
C LYS A 212 17.45 -5.71 -31.49
N LEU A 213 16.65 -4.64 -31.49
CA LEU A 213 16.84 -3.48 -30.62
C LEU A 213 16.68 -3.87 -29.14
N ALA A 214 15.64 -4.63 -28.80
CA ALA A 214 15.45 -5.10 -27.42
C ALA A 214 16.66 -5.91 -26.91
N LYS A 215 17.18 -6.84 -27.71
CA LYS A 215 18.40 -7.60 -27.37
C LYS A 215 19.66 -6.73 -27.28
N LEU A 216 19.77 -5.68 -28.09
CA LEU A 216 20.87 -4.70 -27.98
C LEU A 216 20.81 -3.93 -26.66
N ALA A 217 19.60 -3.62 -26.15
CA ALA A 217 19.43 -3.01 -24.83
C ALA A 217 19.88 -3.96 -23.72
N ASP A 218 19.49 -5.23 -23.81
CA ASP A 218 19.89 -6.27 -22.86
C ASP A 218 21.42 -6.44 -22.83
N ALA A 219 22.06 -6.46 -24.00
CA ALA A 219 23.51 -6.56 -24.13
C ALA A 219 24.25 -5.41 -23.46
N TRP A 220 23.74 -4.17 -23.51
CA TRP A 220 24.33 -3.05 -22.77
C TRP A 220 24.30 -3.26 -21.25
N LEU A 221 23.26 -3.92 -20.75
CA LEU A 221 23.06 -4.14 -19.32
C LEU A 221 23.93 -5.27 -18.77
N ASP A 222 24.51 -6.09 -19.65
CA ASP A 222 25.49 -7.13 -19.31
C ASP A 222 26.92 -6.57 -19.19
N TYR A 223 27.07 -5.51 -18.39
CA TYR A 223 28.34 -4.79 -18.25
C TYR A 223 29.21 -5.31 -17.10
N LYS A 224 28.69 -6.22 -16.26
CA LYS A 224 29.31 -6.56 -14.96
C LYS A 224 30.70 -7.20 -15.12
N ASP A 225 30.88 -7.98 -16.17
CA ASP A 225 32.11 -8.73 -16.42
C ASP A 225 33.15 -7.91 -17.20
N LEU A 226 32.84 -6.66 -17.57
CA LEU A 226 33.72 -5.79 -18.36
C LEU A 226 34.90 -5.19 -17.56
N SER A 227 34.76 -5.01 -16.24
CA SER A 227 35.82 -4.44 -15.41
C SER A 227 35.70 -4.84 -13.95
N ASN A 228 36.82 -5.26 -13.35
CA ASN A 228 36.93 -5.56 -11.93
C ASN A 228 37.18 -4.30 -11.07
N ASN A 229 37.37 -3.13 -11.71
CA ASN A 229 37.58 -1.88 -11.01
C ASN A 229 36.24 -1.25 -10.63
N LYS A 230 35.98 -1.11 -9.32
CA LYS A 230 34.73 -0.55 -8.77
C LYS A 230 34.37 0.84 -9.34
N LYS A 231 35.37 1.71 -9.60
CA LYS A 231 35.16 3.05 -10.16
C LYS A 231 34.74 2.99 -11.62
N GLU A 232 35.36 2.10 -12.41
CA GLU A 232 34.97 1.87 -13.79
C GLU A 232 33.62 1.20 -13.92
N LEU A 233 33.34 0.19 -13.08
CA LEU A 233 32.05 -0.51 -13.05
C LEU A 233 30.89 0.46 -12.77
N LYS A 234 31.10 1.45 -11.89
CA LYS A 234 30.11 2.52 -11.65
C LYS A 234 29.91 3.41 -12.88
N LYS A 235 30.98 3.73 -13.62
CA LYS A 235 30.89 4.47 -14.90
C LYS A 235 30.16 3.65 -15.97
N LEU A 236 30.51 2.37 -16.12
CA LEU A 236 29.88 1.44 -17.06
C LEU A 236 28.40 1.25 -16.76
N LYS A 237 28.03 1.03 -15.48
CA LYS A 237 26.62 0.98 -15.05
C LYS A 237 25.83 2.21 -15.48
N LYS A 238 26.41 3.41 -15.28
CA LYS A 238 25.76 4.67 -15.69
C LYS A 238 25.62 4.78 -17.20
N LYS A 239 26.65 4.37 -17.96
CA LYS A 239 26.61 4.34 -19.43
C LYS A 239 25.58 3.33 -19.93
N ALA A 240 25.67 2.08 -19.49
CA ALA A 240 24.73 1.00 -19.80
C ALA A 240 23.27 1.41 -19.59
N LYS A 241 22.95 1.99 -18.42
CA LYS A 241 21.59 2.48 -18.15
C LYS A 241 21.17 3.58 -19.14
N LYS A 242 22.07 4.50 -19.48
CA LYS A 242 21.79 5.56 -20.45
C LYS A 242 21.53 4.98 -21.84
N GLU A 243 22.38 4.09 -22.34
CA GLU A 243 22.25 3.51 -23.67
C GLU A 243 21.02 2.62 -23.81
N ALA A 244 20.73 1.78 -22.80
CA ALA A 244 19.50 0.97 -22.78
C ALA A 244 18.24 1.86 -22.80
N GLN A 245 18.22 2.94 -22.00
CA GLN A 245 17.10 3.90 -22.05
C GLN A 245 17.02 4.61 -23.41
N THR A 246 18.14 4.91 -24.08
CA THR A 246 18.11 5.47 -25.44
C THR A 246 17.40 4.54 -26.42
N ILE A 247 17.68 3.24 -26.38
CA ILE A 247 17.01 2.25 -27.24
C ILE A 247 15.52 2.17 -26.90
N ILE A 248 15.17 2.09 -25.62
CA ILE A 248 13.77 2.09 -25.15
C ILE A 248 13.06 3.34 -25.64
N ASN A 249 13.70 4.52 -25.54
CA ASN A 249 13.13 5.78 -26.01
C ASN A 249 12.89 5.79 -27.52
N ILE A 250 13.71 5.10 -28.32
CA ILE A 250 13.50 4.96 -29.77
C ILE A 250 12.28 4.09 -30.05
N LEU A 251 12.15 2.96 -29.37
CA LEU A 251 10.97 2.09 -29.48
C LEU A 251 9.69 2.84 -29.06
N CYS A 252 9.73 3.54 -27.92
CA CYS A 252 8.65 4.41 -27.46
C CYS A 252 8.36 5.56 -28.44
N LYS A 253 9.39 6.16 -29.05
CA LYS A 253 9.21 7.21 -30.06
C LYS A 253 8.47 6.68 -31.29
N TYR A 254 8.79 5.48 -31.75
CA TYR A 254 8.07 4.83 -32.85
C TYR A 254 6.59 4.60 -32.51
N VAL A 255 6.28 4.17 -31.27
CA VAL A 255 4.89 4.08 -30.78
C VAL A 255 4.19 5.45 -30.74
N ARG A 256 4.91 6.54 -30.47
CA ARG A 256 4.35 7.89 -30.43
C ARG A 256 4.11 8.53 -31.80
N THR A 257 4.74 8.04 -32.87
CA THR A 257 4.56 8.62 -34.20
C THR A 257 3.26 8.13 -34.83
N MET A 258 2.59 9.00 -35.59
CA MET A 258 1.49 8.58 -36.47
C MET A 258 1.98 7.51 -37.44
N PRO A 259 1.17 6.46 -37.69
CA PRO A 259 1.56 5.38 -38.58
C PRO A 259 1.56 5.85 -40.04
N GLY A 260 2.68 5.73 -40.74
CA GLY A 260 2.79 6.06 -42.17
C GLY A 260 2.29 7.48 -42.51
N GLU A 261 1.47 7.57 -43.56
CA GLU A 261 0.82 8.82 -44.01
C GLU A 261 -0.60 9.00 -43.41
N TYR A 262 -0.98 8.16 -42.44
CA TYR A 262 -2.32 8.19 -41.87
C TYR A 262 -2.50 9.34 -40.86
N THR A 263 -3.70 9.89 -40.85
CA THR A 263 -4.11 10.97 -39.94
C THR A 263 -4.98 10.43 -38.80
N GLU A 264 -5.21 11.27 -37.80
CA GLU A 264 -6.12 10.94 -36.69
C GLU A 264 -7.52 10.55 -37.20
N GLU A 265 -7.99 11.19 -38.27
CA GLU A 265 -9.30 10.92 -38.85
C GLU A 265 -9.38 9.54 -39.51
N ASN A 266 -8.28 9.08 -40.11
CA ASN A 266 -8.20 7.72 -40.64
C ASN A 266 -8.26 6.69 -39.50
N LEU A 267 -7.59 6.94 -38.37
CA LEU A 267 -7.58 6.03 -37.23
C LEU A 267 -8.94 5.97 -36.51
N LYS A 268 -9.71 7.05 -36.48
CA LYS A 268 -11.07 7.03 -35.88
C LYS A 268 -12.04 6.09 -36.62
N ASN A 269 -11.84 5.88 -37.92
CA ASN A 269 -12.74 5.07 -38.74
C ASN A 269 -11.99 4.12 -39.68
N ILE A 270 -11.14 3.26 -39.10
CA ILE A 270 -10.34 2.29 -39.85
C ILE A 270 -11.21 1.39 -40.74
N GLY A 271 -12.41 1.02 -40.26
CA GLY A 271 -13.34 0.16 -41.01
C GLY A 271 -13.87 0.77 -42.31
N ALA A 272 -13.81 2.10 -42.46
CA ALA A 272 -14.21 2.80 -43.69
C ALA A 272 -13.08 2.94 -44.72
N LEU A 273 -11.84 2.60 -44.35
CA LEU A 273 -10.70 2.61 -45.28
C LEU A 273 -10.80 1.44 -46.27
N ASN A 274 -10.08 1.53 -47.39
CA ASN A 274 -9.96 0.41 -48.32
C ASN A 274 -9.19 -0.76 -47.68
N SER A 275 -9.31 -1.96 -48.26
CA SER A 275 -8.67 -3.17 -47.70
C SER A 275 -7.15 -3.07 -47.60
N THR A 276 -6.49 -2.39 -48.55
CA THR A 276 -5.04 -2.23 -48.55
C THR A 276 -4.56 -1.37 -47.38
N ASP A 277 -5.27 -0.29 -47.07
CA ASP A 277 -4.97 0.58 -45.92
C ASP A 277 -5.29 -0.10 -44.59
N GLN A 278 -6.37 -0.89 -44.53
CA GLN A 278 -6.68 -1.71 -43.35
C GLN A 278 -5.57 -2.74 -43.09
N ASP A 279 -5.09 -3.43 -44.12
CA ASP A 279 -3.99 -4.40 -44.01
C ASP A 279 -2.67 -3.71 -43.60
N SER A 280 -2.40 -2.51 -44.13
CA SER A 280 -1.23 -1.70 -43.78
C SER A 280 -1.24 -1.31 -42.29
N LEU A 281 -2.35 -0.77 -41.80
CA LEU A 281 -2.54 -0.45 -40.38
C LEU A 281 -2.49 -1.70 -39.50
N LYS A 282 -3.04 -2.82 -39.96
CA LYS A 282 -2.94 -4.09 -39.22
C LYS A 282 -1.49 -4.51 -39.04
N ASN A 283 -0.67 -4.50 -40.10
CA ASN A 283 0.74 -4.88 -40.00
C ASN A 283 1.51 -3.90 -39.08
N GLU A 284 1.23 -2.61 -39.18
CA GLU A 284 1.81 -1.60 -38.29
C GLU A 284 1.42 -1.83 -36.81
N SER A 285 0.17 -2.23 -36.57
CA SER A 285 -0.33 -2.57 -35.24
C SER A 285 0.40 -3.78 -34.63
N GLU A 286 0.78 -4.75 -35.46
CA GLU A 286 1.56 -5.93 -35.05
C GLU A 286 2.97 -5.54 -34.62
N VAL A 287 3.64 -4.64 -35.37
CA VAL A 287 4.97 -4.11 -35.00
C VAL A 287 4.89 -3.38 -33.66
N ARG A 288 3.89 -2.51 -33.48
CA ARG A 288 3.75 -1.72 -32.25
C ARG A 288 3.36 -2.59 -31.06
N ARG A 289 2.44 -3.55 -31.22
CA ARG A 289 2.10 -4.51 -30.16
C ARG A 289 3.31 -5.37 -29.80
N LEU A 290 4.16 -5.74 -30.76
CA LEU A 290 5.40 -6.46 -30.49
C LEU A 290 6.35 -5.66 -29.59
N ILE A 291 6.45 -4.33 -29.76
CA ILE A 291 7.23 -3.47 -28.86
C ILE A 291 6.75 -3.61 -27.41
N PHE A 292 5.43 -3.54 -27.19
CA PHE A 292 4.84 -3.76 -25.87
C PHE A 292 5.10 -5.18 -25.35
N SER A 293 5.03 -6.20 -26.20
CA SER A 293 5.35 -7.58 -25.82
C SER A 293 6.81 -7.76 -25.38
N GLU A 294 7.77 -7.17 -26.11
CA GLU A 294 9.19 -7.20 -25.75
C GLU A 294 9.47 -6.47 -24.43
N MET A 295 8.76 -5.35 -24.17
CA MET A 295 8.80 -4.63 -22.90
C MET A 295 8.20 -5.47 -21.77
N SER A 296 7.06 -6.11 -22.01
CA SER A 296 6.35 -6.97 -21.05
C SER A 296 7.18 -8.18 -20.62
N HIS A 297 7.86 -8.83 -21.56
CA HIS A 297 8.75 -9.96 -21.26
C HIS A 297 9.92 -9.59 -20.34
N ARG A 298 10.33 -8.31 -20.34
CA ARG A 298 11.50 -7.79 -19.61
C ARG A 298 11.13 -7.00 -18.36
N SER A 299 9.86 -6.71 -18.20
CA SER A 299 9.30 -6.10 -17.00
C SER A 299 9.36 -7.09 -15.84
N SER A 300 9.17 -6.57 -14.64
CA SER A 300 9.18 -7.37 -13.42
C SER A 300 8.03 -8.38 -13.40
N LYS A 301 8.25 -9.50 -12.71
CA LYS A 301 7.22 -10.51 -12.48
C LYS A 301 6.59 -10.24 -11.12
N ALA A 302 5.27 -10.06 -11.09
CA ALA A 302 4.51 -10.07 -9.85
C ALA A 302 4.19 -11.54 -9.50
N ASN A 303 4.60 -11.98 -8.31
CA ASN A 303 4.22 -13.26 -7.75
C ASN A 303 3.22 -13.00 -6.61
N PHE A 304 2.07 -13.67 -6.69
CA PHE A 304 1.02 -13.63 -5.68
C PHE A 304 1.03 -14.97 -4.94
N GLU A 305 1.93 -15.12 -3.97
CA GLU A 305 1.92 -16.25 -3.02
C GLU A 305 1.65 -15.69 -1.63
N ASN A 306 0.43 -15.96 -1.11
CA ASN A 306 -0.13 -15.39 0.12
C ASN A 306 -0.25 -13.85 0.08
N GLU A 307 -0.93 -13.25 1.06
CA GLU A 307 -1.32 -11.81 1.13
C GLU A 307 -0.19 -10.76 1.00
N ASN A 308 1.05 -11.16 0.65
CA ASN A 308 2.16 -10.29 0.33
C ASN A 308 2.61 -10.49 -1.14
N SER A 309 2.28 -9.53 -2.00
CA SER A 309 2.79 -9.48 -3.37
C SER A 309 4.32 -9.30 -3.37
N THR A 310 5.06 -10.24 -3.97
CA THR A 310 6.51 -10.07 -4.18
C THR A 310 6.80 -9.82 -5.65
N THR A 311 7.48 -8.72 -5.94
CA THR A 311 7.92 -8.42 -7.31
C THR A 311 9.35 -8.91 -7.51
N THR A 312 9.57 -9.82 -8.46
CA THR A 312 10.91 -10.18 -8.92
C THR A 312 11.34 -9.18 -10.00
N PRO A 313 12.37 -8.34 -9.76
CA PRO A 313 12.74 -7.30 -10.71
C PRO A 313 13.17 -7.88 -12.05
N GLY A 314 12.53 -7.42 -13.12
CA GLY A 314 12.92 -7.73 -14.48
C GLY A 314 14.20 -6.99 -14.89
N ILE A 315 14.80 -7.39 -16.00
CA ILE A 315 15.95 -6.70 -16.60
C ILE A 315 15.63 -5.24 -16.93
N TRP A 316 14.37 -4.93 -17.26
CA TRP A 316 13.93 -3.56 -17.58
C TRP A 316 13.24 -2.84 -16.41
N SER A 317 13.30 -3.40 -15.20
CA SER A 317 12.64 -2.86 -14.00
C SER A 317 13.02 -1.43 -13.60
N LYS A 318 14.08 -0.85 -14.17
CA LYS A 318 14.62 0.48 -13.79
C LYS A 318 14.43 1.56 -14.84
N PHE A 319 13.67 1.26 -15.89
CA PHE A 319 13.41 2.15 -17.02
C PHE A 319 11.96 2.63 -17.02
N ASN A 320 11.74 3.75 -17.69
CA ASN A 320 10.42 4.32 -17.90
C ASN A 320 10.05 4.15 -19.37
N PHE A 321 8.76 3.94 -19.64
CA PHE A 321 8.21 3.81 -20.97
C PHE A 321 7.32 5.03 -21.27
N ASP A 322 7.80 5.91 -22.14
CA ASP A 322 7.14 7.18 -22.48
C ASP A 322 6.31 7.05 -23.77
N PHE A 323 5.00 6.90 -23.59
CA PHE A 323 3.98 6.84 -24.63
C PHE A 323 3.15 8.12 -24.70
N THR A 324 3.69 9.25 -24.22
CA THR A 324 3.00 10.54 -24.23
C THR A 324 2.53 10.88 -25.65
N GLY A 325 1.24 11.18 -25.80
CA GLY A 325 0.63 11.54 -27.09
C GLY A 325 0.55 10.41 -28.11
N ALA A 326 0.74 9.14 -27.71
CA ALA A 326 0.76 8.03 -28.66
C ALA A 326 -0.61 7.76 -29.30
N PRO A 327 -0.67 7.52 -30.63
CA PRO A 327 -1.87 7.01 -31.30
C PRO A 327 -1.95 5.49 -31.19
N ILE A 328 -2.86 4.98 -30.36
CA ILE A 328 -3.04 3.55 -30.11
C ILE A 328 -4.33 3.07 -30.77
N PHE A 329 -4.24 2.02 -31.58
CA PHE A 329 -5.37 1.48 -32.35
C PHE A 329 -5.34 -0.07 -32.36
N TYR A 330 -4.77 -0.63 -31.29
CA TYR A 330 -4.59 -2.06 -31.07
C TYR A 330 -4.71 -2.40 -29.58
N PRO A 331 -5.09 -3.64 -29.24
CA PRO A 331 -5.28 -4.04 -27.85
C PRO A 331 -3.94 -4.08 -27.10
N LEU A 332 -3.98 -3.97 -25.78
CA LEU A 332 -2.85 -4.05 -24.85
C LEU A 332 -3.13 -5.00 -23.67
N ASN A 333 -4.02 -5.98 -23.88
CA ASN A 333 -4.43 -7.00 -22.90
C ASN A 333 -3.30 -8.00 -22.57
N ASN A 334 -3.36 -8.59 -21.38
CA ASN A 334 -2.46 -9.64 -20.91
C ASN A 334 -0.96 -9.23 -20.97
N LEU A 335 -0.68 -7.94 -20.74
CA LEU A 335 0.68 -7.38 -20.76
C LEU A 335 1.13 -6.95 -19.36
N LYS A 336 2.42 -7.07 -19.09
CA LYS A 336 3.08 -6.43 -17.95
C LYS A 336 3.71 -5.13 -18.41
N ILE A 337 3.39 -4.02 -17.76
CA ILE A 337 3.93 -2.71 -18.10
C ILE A 337 4.64 -2.17 -16.85
N GLU A 338 5.96 -1.96 -16.95
CA GLU A 338 6.76 -1.56 -15.79
C GLU A 338 6.36 -0.17 -15.26
N LYS A 339 6.66 0.91 -15.98
CA LYS A 339 6.21 2.29 -15.68
C LYS A 339 5.73 2.95 -16.97
N GLY A 340 4.42 2.89 -17.22
CA GLY A 340 3.79 3.37 -18.46
C GLY A 340 3.32 4.81 -18.34
N ILE A 341 3.82 5.70 -19.20
CA ILE A 341 3.40 7.11 -19.26
C ILE A 341 2.59 7.30 -20.54
N PHE A 342 1.27 7.30 -20.43
CA PHE A 342 0.33 7.46 -21.55
C PHE A 342 -0.25 8.87 -21.62
N THR A 343 0.31 9.85 -20.91
CA THR A 343 -0.19 11.22 -20.86
C THR A 343 -0.58 11.75 -22.25
N SER A 344 -1.81 12.25 -22.39
CA SER A 344 -2.38 12.76 -23.65
C SER A 344 -2.39 11.77 -24.83
N ALA A 345 -2.19 10.48 -24.61
CA ALA A 345 -2.36 9.45 -25.63
C ALA A 345 -3.83 9.35 -26.07
N ARG A 346 -4.06 8.80 -27.26
CA ARG A 346 -5.41 8.57 -27.78
C ARG A 346 -5.55 7.13 -28.26
N PHE A 347 -6.59 6.47 -27.76
CA PHE A 347 -7.01 5.13 -28.19
C PHE A 347 -8.13 5.27 -29.22
N TYR A 348 -7.83 4.97 -30.48
CA TYR A 348 -8.71 5.10 -31.63
C TYR A 348 -9.61 3.87 -31.88
N SER A 349 -9.20 2.71 -31.36
CA SER A 349 -9.99 1.48 -31.32
C SER A 349 -10.41 1.18 -29.87
N ASN A 350 -11.09 0.04 -29.66
CA ASN A 350 -11.32 -0.46 -28.31
C ASN A 350 -10.00 -0.53 -27.53
N ALA A 351 -9.97 0.12 -26.37
CA ALA A 351 -8.83 0.16 -25.48
C ALA A 351 -8.90 -1.04 -24.53
N ASP A 352 -8.25 -2.13 -24.94
CA ASP A 352 -8.31 -3.40 -24.22
C ASP A 352 -7.06 -3.58 -23.36
N PHE A 353 -7.23 -3.50 -22.04
CA PHE A 353 -6.23 -3.73 -21.01
C PHE A 353 -6.60 -4.91 -20.09
N ARG A 354 -7.50 -5.79 -20.54
CA ARG A 354 -7.93 -6.94 -19.72
C ARG A 354 -6.74 -7.77 -19.28
N GLU A 355 -6.75 -8.21 -18.03
CA GLU A 355 -5.70 -9.04 -17.42
C GLU A 355 -4.27 -8.44 -17.52
N SER A 356 -4.14 -7.13 -17.79
CA SER A 356 -2.84 -6.46 -17.82
C SER A 356 -2.40 -6.02 -16.42
N THR A 357 -1.09 -6.05 -16.18
CA THR A 357 -0.49 -5.68 -14.90
C THR A 357 0.43 -4.48 -15.06
N PHE A 358 0.11 -3.38 -14.38
CA PHE A 358 0.99 -2.22 -14.23
C PHE A 358 1.83 -2.40 -12.96
N ILE A 359 3.13 -2.63 -13.12
CA ILE A 359 4.03 -3.00 -12.02
C ILE A 359 4.34 -1.80 -11.11
N LYS A 360 4.43 -0.60 -11.69
CA LYS A 360 4.65 0.68 -11.00
C LYS A 360 3.61 1.68 -11.47
N ASP A 361 3.79 2.95 -11.07
CA ASP A 361 2.88 4.03 -11.44
C ASP A 361 2.59 4.06 -12.94
N VAL A 362 1.32 4.26 -13.27
CA VAL A 362 0.84 4.48 -14.63
C VAL A 362 0.13 5.83 -14.71
N ASP A 363 0.43 6.57 -15.77
CA ASP A 363 -0.09 7.91 -16.02
C ASP A 363 -0.97 7.90 -17.27
N PHE A 364 -2.28 7.96 -17.09
CA PHE A 364 -3.30 8.11 -18.12
C PHE A 364 -3.88 9.52 -18.17
N LYS A 365 -3.12 10.54 -17.72
CA LYS A 365 -3.69 11.88 -17.65
C LYS A 365 -3.93 12.49 -19.02
N GLY A 366 -5.09 13.11 -19.19
CA GLY A 366 -5.53 13.68 -20.45
C GLY A 366 -5.70 12.67 -21.59
N VAL A 367 -5.85 11.38 -21.29
CA VAL A 367 -6.02 10.33 -22.31
C VAL A 367 -7.42 10.35 -22.88
N GLN A 368 -7.53 10.10 -24.18
CA GLN A 368 -8.81 9.97 -24.87
C GLN A 368 -9.05 8.52 -25.30
N PHE A 369 -10.01 7.86 -24.68
CA PHE A 369 -10.52 6.55 -25.08
C PHE A 369 -11.73 6.75 -25.98
N THR A 370 -11.53 6.68 -27.29
CA THR A 370 -12.57 7.08 -28.27
C THR A 370 -13.64 6.03 -28.51
N GLN A 371 -13.41 4.79 -28.06
CA GLN A 371 -14.33 3.67 -28.13
C GLN A 371 -14.42 3.01 -26.74
N GLU A 372 -14.94 1.79 -26.65
CA GLU A 372 -14.99 1.03 -25.39
C GLU A 372 -13.59 0.83 -24.80
N ALA A 373 -13.48 0.98 -23.48
CA ALA A 373 -12.25 0.77 -22.72
C ALA A 373 -12.49 -0.29 -21.63
N SER A 374 -11.69 -1.35 -21.63
CA SER A 374 -11.82 -2.43 -20.64
C SER A 374 -10.50 -2.63 -19.91
N PHE A 375 -10.55 -2.47 -18.59
CA PHE A 375 -9.52 -2.75 -17.61
C PHE A 375 -9.94 -3.90 -16.70
N ASN A 376 -10.78 -4.81 -17.21
CA ASN A 376 -11.32 -5.89 -16.38
C ASN A 376 -10.18 -6.82 -15.96
N GLU A 377 -10.17 -7.17 -14.68
CA GLU A 377 -9.11 -7.98 -14.07
C GLU A 377 -7.70 -7.39 -14.30
N ALA A 378 -7.59 -6.09 -14.57
CA ALA A 378 -6.30 -5.41 -14.62
C ALA A 378 -5.79 -5.14 -13.20
N THR A 379 -4.48 -5.24 -13.02
CA THR A 379 -3.82 -5.01 -11.72
C THR A 379 -2.93 -3.79 -11.79
N PHE A 380 -3.10 -2.86 -10.85
CA PHE A 380 -2.31 -1.64 -10.70
C PHE A 380 -1.53 -1.70 -9.38
N ASN A 381 -0.29 -2.21 -9.44
CA ASN A 381 0.56 -2.36 -8.25
C ASN A 381 1.13 -1.02 -7.75
N GLY A 382 1.26 -0.04 -8.65
CA GLY A 382 1.64 1.33 -8.33
C GLY A 382 0.48 2.31 -8.53
N LYS A 383 0.75 3.60 -8.34
CA LYS A 383 -0.27 4.65 -8.48
C LYS A 383 -0.88 4.68 -9.88
N ALA A 384 -2.20 4.69 -9.99
CA ALA A 384 -2.91 4.81 -11.26
C ALA A 384 -3.59 6.18 -11.37
N ASP A 385 -3.17 7.00 -12.34
CA ASP A 385 -3.68 8.37 -12.48
C ASP A 385 -4.39 8.54 -13.83
N PHE A 386 -5.71 8.62 -13.80
CA PHE A 386 -6.58 8.88 -14.96
C PHE A 386 -7.03 10.35 -15.03
N SER A 387 -6.49 11.23 -14.18
CA SER A 387 -7.02 12.58 -14.02
C SER A 387 -6.83 13.46 -15.26
N THR A 388 -7.61 14.53 -15.41
CA THR A 388 -7.36 15.54 -16.45
C THR A 388 -6.01 16.25 -16.24
N GLN A 389 -5.33 16.64 -17.33
CA GLN A 389 -4.08 17.40 -17.27
C GLN A 389 -4.16 18.71 -18.06
N GLY A 390 -4.24 19.84 -17.34
CA GLY A 390 -4.37 21.16 -17.96
C GLY A 390 -5.60 21.21 -18.87
N ASP A 391 -5.41 21.63 -20.12
CA ASP A 391 -6.49 21.68 -21.11
C ASP A 391 -6.83 20.29 -21.70
N ALA A 392 -5.97 19.28 -21.49
CA ALA A 392 -6.18 17.93 -22.00
C ALA A 392 -7.06 17.14 -21.02
N LYS A 393 -8.37 17.11 -21.31
CA LYS A 393 -9.35 16.34 -20.55
C LYS A 393 -9.18 14.84 -20.77
N THR A 394 -9.16 14.05 -19.70
CA THR A 394 -9.33 12.60 -19.82
C THR A 394 -10.78 12.31 -20.15
N THR A 395 -11.04 11.48 -21.16
CA THR A 395 -12.41 11.17 -21.58
C THR A 395 -12.54 9.73 -22.03
N PHE A 396 -13.56 9.05 -21.51
CA PHE A 396 -14.05 7.77 -21.97
C PHE A 396 -15.30 7.98 -22.80
N VAL A 397 -15.17 7.86 -24.13
CA VAL A 397 -16.27 8.08 -25.07
C VAL A 397 -17.20 6.88 -25.11
N GLY A 398 -16.65 5.67 -25.22
CA GLY A 398 -17.41 4.43 -25.11
C GLY A 398 -17.56 3.97 -23.66
N LYS A 399 -18.17 2.79 -23.48
CA LYS A 399 -18.28 2.16 -22.16
C LYS A 399 -16.90 1.93 -21.55
N ALA A 400 -16.76 2.26 -20.27
CA ALA A 400 -15.55 2.01 -19.50
C ALA A 400 -15.84 0.94 -18.43
N SER A 401 -15.07 -0.14 -18.41
CA SER A 401 -15.26 -1.25 -17.47
C SER A 401 -13.95 -1.52 -16.73
N PHE A 402 -14.03 -1.60 -15.41
CA PHE A 402 -12.95 -1.86 -14.46
C PHE A 402 -13.32 -3.05 -13.57
N ASN A 403 -14.14 -3.97 -14.09
CA ASN A 403 -14.74 -5.02 -13.28
C ASN A 403 -13.68 -6.04 -12.87
N GLY A 404 -13.59 -6.32 -11.56
CA GLY A 404 -12.54 -7.16 -10.99
C GLY A 404 -11.14 -6.54 -11.04
N ALA A 405 -11.01 -5.24 -11.29
CA ALA A 405 -9.71 -4.57 -11.27
C ALA A 405 -9.17 -4.43 -9.83
N ASP A 406 -7.86 -4.59 -9.67
CA ASP A 406 -7.18 -4.45 -8.39
C ASP A 406 -6.25 -3.23 -8.42
N PHE A 407 -6.58 -2.21 -7.62
CA PHE A 407 -5.75 -1.04 -7.40
C PHE A 407 -5.02 -1.18 -6.07
N SER A 408 -3.83 -1.75 -6.10
CA SER A 408 -3.03 -2.02 -4.89
C SER A 408 -2.41 -0.75 -4.26
N SER A 409 -2.56 0.40 -4.90
CA SER A 409 -2.06 1.71 -4.45
C SER A 409 -3.09 2.82 -4.73
N GLU A 410 -2.67 4.09 -4.66
CA GLU A 410 -3.54 5.24 -4.93
C GLU A 410 -4.12 5.21 -6.36
N ALA A 411 -5.41 5.53 -6.50
CA ALA A 411 -6.09 5.65 -7.77
C ALA A 411 -6.79 7.01 -7.90
N HIS A 412 -6.52 7.74 -8.98
CA HIS A 412 -7.11 9.07 -9.21
C HIS A 412 -7.91 9.08 -10.51
N PHE A 413 -9.17 9.49 -10.41
CA PHE A 413 -10.10 9.67 -11.51
C PHE A 413 -10.60 11.12 -11.54
N ASP A 414 -9.74 12.09 -11.24
CA ASP A 414 -10.17 13.47 -11.00
C ASP A 414 -10.41 14.25 -12.29
N GLU A 415 -11.47 15.06 -12.30
CA GLU A 415 -11.82 16.00 -13.38
C GLU A 415 -11.97 15.37 -14.77
N LEU A 416 -12.29 14.07 -14.86
CA LEU A 416 -12.49 13.36 -16.12
C LEU A 416 -13.97 13.16 -16.48
N THR A 417 -14.25 12.73 -17.70
CA THR A 417 -15.62 12.50 -18.18
C THR A 417 -15.82 11.08 -18.70
N PHE A 418 -16.82 10.39 -18.17
CA PHE A 418 -17.40 9.19 -18.77
C PHE A 418 -18.65 9.59 -19.57
N ILE A 419 -18.62 9.41 -20.88
CA ILE A 419 -19.74 9.76 -21.78
C ILE A 419 -20.79 8.64 -21.78
N GLU A 420 -20.33 7.39 -21.76
CA GLU A 420 -21.19 6.21 -21.63
C GLU A 420 -21.02 5.58 -20.24
N VAL A 421 -21.58 4.39 -20.05
CA VAL A 421 -21.56 3.67 -18.77
C VAL A 421 -20.13 3.51 -18.23
N ALA A 422 -19.95 3.82 -16.95
CA ALA A 422 -18.74 3.54 -16.18
C ALA A 422 -19.02 2.44 -15.15
N ASP A 423 -18.43 1.27 -15.34
CA ASP A 423 -18.65 0.11 -14.50
C ASP A 423 -17.38 -0.26 -13.74
N PHE A 424 -17.44 -0.15 -12.41
CA PHE A 424 -16.40 -0.57 -11.48
C PHE A 424 -16.82 -1.82 -10.69
N SER A 425 -17.95 -2.43 -11.01
CA SER A 425 -18.54 -3.47 -10.18
C SER A 425 -17.67 -4.73 -10.10
N THR A 426 -17.73 -5.43 -8.97
CA THR A 426 -17.18 -6.78 -8.84
C THR A 426 -17.87 -7.72 -9.84
N ARG A 427 -17.12 -8.70 -10.36
CA ARG A 427 -17.65 -9.68 -11.33
C ARG A 427 -17.25 -11.10 -10.94
N ASP A 428 -18.26 -11.96 -10.80
CA ASP A 428 -18.08 -13.37 -10.45
C ASP A 428 -17.21 -13.52 -9.18
N ASN A 429 -16.03 -14.15 -9.29
CA ASN A 429 -15.08 -14.28 -8.18
C ASN A 429 -14.01 -13.18 -8.15
N ALA A 430 -13.99 -12.27 -9.14
CA ALA A 430 -13.01 -11.19 -9.26
C ALA A 430 -13.57 -9.92 -8.60
N LYS A 431 -13.17 -9.68 -7.36
CA LYS A 431 -13.53 -8.46 -6.61
C LYS A 431 -12.82 -7.24 -7.17
N THR A 432 -13.57 -6.16 -7.43
CA THR A 432 -12.95 -4.86 -7.67
C THR A 432 -12.52 -4.27 -6.33
N THR A 433 -11.23 -4.01 -6.16
CA THR A 433 -10.67 -3.54 -4.89
C THR A 433 -9.80 -2.31 -5.09
N PHE A 434 -10.00 -1.30 -4.22
CA PHE A 434 -9.12 -0.15 -4.08
C PHE A 434 -8.39 -0.23 -2.74
N ALA A 435 -7.13 -0.66 -2.76
CA ALA A 435 -6.32 -0.84 -1.56
C ALA A 435 -5.71 0.46 -1.04
N GLY A 436 -5.58 1.49 -1.88
CA GLY A 436 -5.09 2.82 -1.50
C GLY A 436 -6.16 3.92 -1.61
N ASN A 437 -5.77 5.14 -1.21
CA ASN A 437 -6.67 6.30 -1.29
C ASN A 437 -7.18 6.50 -2.73
N THR A 438 -8.48 6.74 -2.87
CA THR A 438 -9.13 6.85 -4.17
C THR A 438 -9.89 8.17 -4.32
N THR A 439 -9.77 8.82 -5.48
CA THR A 439 -10.43 10.10 -5.76
C THR A 439 -11.19 10.08 -7.08
N PHE A 440 -12.38 10.69 -7.07
CA PHE A 440 -13.27 10.92 -8.21
C PHE A 440 -13.71 12.40 -8.23
N ASN A 441 -12.88 13.30 -7.76
CA ASN A 441 -13.21 14.70 -7.53
C ASN A 441 -13.42 15.42 -8.86
N GLY A 442 -14.60 16.03 -9.06
CA GLY A 442 -14.92 16.77 -10.28
C GLY A 442 -15.22 15.87 -11.47
N THR A 443 -15.43 14.58 -11.25
CA THR A 443 -15.76 13.62 -12.31
C THR A 443 -17.17 13.82 -12.82
N TYR A 444 -17.35 13.71 -14.13
CA TYR A 444 -18.66 13.80 -14.77
C TYR A 444 -19.07 12.44 -15.37
N PHE A 445 -20.07 11.80 -14.76
CA PHE A 445 -20.68 10.56 -15.24
C PHE A 445 -21.95 10.89 -16.02
N THR A 446 -21.90 10.77 -17.35
CA THR A 446 -23.02 11.19 -18.22
C THR A 446 -24.13 10.14 -18.32
N ARG A 447 -23.80 8.87 -18.05
CA ARG A 447 -24.72 7.71 -17.98
C ARG A 447 -24.57 7.02 -16.62
N GLU A 448 -25.08 5.80 -16.53
CA GLU A 448 -24.96 4.95 -15.33
C GLU A 448 -23.50 4.83 -14.84
N ALA A 449 -23.31 5.01 -13.54
CA ALA A 449 -22.05 4.74 -12.84
C ALA A 449 -22.28 3.61 -11.82
N LYS A 450 -21.53 2.52 -11.92
CA LYS A 450 -21.76 1.30 -11.13
C LYS A 450 -20.56 0.98 -10.25
N PHE A 451 -20.82 0.87 -8.95
CA PHE A 451 -19.87 0.50 -7.90
C PHE A 451 -20.41 -0.67 -7.07
N THR A 452 -21.16 -1.58 -7.72
CA THR A 452 -21.79 -2.71 -7.04
C THR A 452 -20.72 -3.66 -6.50
N GLU A 453 -20.82 -3.99 -5.21
CA GLU A 453 -19.91 -4.91 -4.51
C GLU A 453 -18.41 -4.48 -4.59
N VAL A 454 -18.14 -3.17 -4.67
CA VAL A 454 -16.77 -2.64 -4.68
C VAL A 454 -16.26 -2.48 -3.25
N THR A 455 -15.01 -2.88 -3.01
CA THR A 455 -14.34 -2.70 -1.71
C THR A 455 -13.30 -1.57 -1.79
N PHE A 456 -13.45 -0.56 -0.94
CA PHE A 456 -12.47 0.50 -0.72
C PHE A 456 -11.82 0.34 0.66
N ASN A 457 -10.54 -0.03 0.69
CA ASN A 457 -9.80 -0.30 1.93
C ASN A 457 -9.28 0.97 2.63
N GLU A 458 -9.11 2.04 1.86
CA GLU A 458 -8.62 3.34 2.32
C GLU A 458 -9.60 4.46 1.94
N SER A 459 -9.30 5.71 2.31
CA SER A 459 -10.23 6.82 2.15
C SER A 459 -10.62 7.10 0.70
N VAL A 460 -11.88 7.47 0.49
CA VAL A 460 -12.46 7.76 -0.82
C VAL A 460 -13.07 9.17 -0.84
N SER A 461 -12.82 9.90 -1.91
CA SER A 461 -13.38 11.25 -2.10
C SER A 461 -14.04 11.40 -3.46
N PHE A 462 -15.29 11.85 -3.45
CA PHE A 462 -16.01 12.40 -4.60
C PHE A 462 -16.12 13.93 -4.48
N SER A 463 -15.30 14.54 -3.63
CA SER A 463 -15.46 15.91 -3.15
C SER A 463 -14.64 16.94 -3.92
N THR A 464 -15.19 18.13 -4.15
CA THR A 464 -14.45 19.25 -4.75
C THR A 464 -14.49 20.50 -3.86
N GLN A 465 -13.45 21.33 -3.99
CA GLN A 465 -13.36 22.64 -3.32
C GLN A 465 -13.48 23.82 -4.32
N SER A 466 -13.70 23.54 -5.61
CA SER A 466 -13.78 24.52 -6.70
C SER A 466 -15.19 24.59 -7.30
N ASP A 467 -15.37 25.42 -8.34
CA ASP A 467 -16.63 25.49 -9.11
C ASP A 467 -16.95 24.19 -9.87
N ILE A 468 -15.97 23.30 -10.02
CA ILE A 468 -16.13 22.00 -10.67
C ILE A 468 -16.79 21.07 -9.67
N LYS A 469 -17.86 20.38 -10.07
CA LYS A 469 -18.61 19.45 -9.21
C LYS A 469 -18.48 18.03 -9.73
N THR A 470 -18.47 17.06 -8.83
CA THR A 470 -18.71 15.67 -9.20
C THR A 470 -20.20 15.51 -9.49
N VAL A 471 -20.54 14.96 -10.66
CA VAL A 471 -21.93 14.86 -11.11
C VAL A 471 -22.21 13.45 -11.63
N PHE A 472 -23.29 12.85 -11.11
CA PHE A 472 -23.89 11.63 -11.62
C PHE A 472 -25.18 11.98 -12.37
N LYS A 473 -25.12 12.01 -13.70
CA LYS A 473 -26.23 12.50 -14.53
C LYS A 473 -27.41 11.52 -14.59
N GLU A 474 -27.11 10.23 -14.62
CA GLU A 474 -28.07 9.13 -14.54
C GLU A 474 -27.85 8.33 -13.25
N GLN A 475 -28.28 7.07 -13.20
CA GLN A 475 -28.23 6.27 -11.97
C GLN A 475 -26.79 6.03 -11.50
N ALA A 476 -26.55 6.29 -10.21
CA ALA A 476 -25.33 5.95 -9.50
C ALA A 476 -25.63 4.79 -8.54
N THR A 477 -25.06 3.63 -8.81
CA THR A 477 -25.30 2.40 -8.04
C THR A 477 -24.11 2.10 -7.16
N PHE A 478 -24.35 2.03 -5.86
CA PHE A 478 -23.42 1.70 -4.78
C PHE A 478 -23.92 0.49 -3.97
N ASN A 479 -24.70 -0.41 -4.59
CA ASN A 479 -25.25 -1.56 -3.87
C ASN A 479 -24.13 -2.45 -3.33
N ASP A 480 -24.28 -2.88 -2.07
CA ASP A 480 -23.34 -3.78 -1.39
C ASP A 480 -21.88 -3.27 -1.43
N VAL A 481 -21.66 -1.95 -1.57
CA VAL A 481 -20.34 -1.32 -1.53
C VAL A 481 -19.79 -1.37 -0.10
N GLN A 482 -18.46 -1.50 0.04
CA GLN A 482 -17.78 -1.50 1.34
C GLN A 482 -16.78 -0.35 1.43
N PHE A 483 -17.01 0.58 2.36
CA PHE A 483 -16.08 1.66 2.70
C PHE A 483 -15.43 1.39 4.06
N HIS A 484 -14.18 0.90 4.04
CA HIS A 484 -13.45 0.56 5.26
C HIS A 484 -12.92 1.80 6.01
N LYS A 485 -12.74 2.91 5.30
CA LYS A 485 -12.27 4.20 5.81
C LYS A 485 -13.21 5.32 5.36
N GLU A 486 -12.83 6.56 5.68
CA GLU A 486 -13.65 7.74 5.44
C GLU A 486 -14.07 7.87 3.96
N ILE A 487 -15.37 8.09 3.73
CA ILE A 487 -15.96 8.42 2.43
C ILE A 487 -16.55 9.83 2.47
N SER A 488 -16.20 10.65 1.48
CA SER A 488 -16.67 12.05 1.38
C SER A 488 -17.34 12.36 0.05
N PHE A 489 -18.62 12.69 0.11
CA PHE A 489 -19.44 13.31 -0.93
C PHE A 489 -19.70 14.78 -0.57
N ASN A 490 -18.74 15.65 -0.85
CA ASN A 490 -18.89 17.09 -0.62
C ASN A 490 -19.11 17.84 -1.93
N THR A 491 -20.17 18.64 -2.01
CA THR A 491 -20.55 19.40 -3.22
C THR A 491 -20.86 18.49 -4.42
N VAL A 492 -21.43 17.30 -4.15
CA VAL A 492 -21.80 16.32 -5.18
C VAL A 492 -23.24 16.53 -5.66
N ILE A 493 -23.48 16.34 -6.95
CA ILE A 493 -24.83 16.36 -7.53
C ILE A 493 -25.16 14.98 -8.11
N PHE A 494 -26.17 14.34 -7.54
CA PHE A 494 -26.82 13.18 -8.15
C PHE A 494 -28.04 13.67 -8.92
N GLU A 495 -27.93 13.84 -10.25
CA GLU A 495 -29.07 14.20 -11.10
C GLU A 495 -29.99 13.00 -11.36
N GLY A 496 -29.44 11.78 -11.37
CA GLY A 496 -30.20 10.52 -11.41
C GLY A 496 -30.40 9.90 -10.02
N ILE A 497 -30.94 8.68 -10.00
CA ILE A 497 -31.15 7.90 -8.77
C ILE A 497 -29.80 7.59 -8.14
N ALA A 498 -29.68 7.78 -6.83
CA ALA A 498 -28.53 7.36 -6.05
C ALA A 498 -28.93 6.15 -5.18
N ASP A 499 -28.40 4.98 -5.48
CA ASP A 499 -28.78 3.74 -4.81
C ASP A 499 -27.61 3.17 -4.01
N PHE A 500 -27.66 3.33 -2.70
CA PHE A 500 -26.72 2.81 -1.70
C PHE A 500 -27.27 1.56 -1.00
N SER A 501 -28.40 1.01 -1.44
CA SER A 501 -29.04 -0.09 -0.73
C SER A 501 -28.24 -1.38 -0.76
N THR A 502 -28.31 -2.15 0.32
CA THR A 502 -27.69 -3.48 0.43
C THR A 502 -28.75 -4.54 0.11
N GLN A 503 -28.41 -5.52 -0.72
CA GLN A 503 -29.31 -6.62 -1.11
C GLN A 503 -28.91 -7.96 -0.51
N LYS A 504 -27.64 -8.13 -0.12
CA LYS A 504 -27.15 -9.37 0.49
C LYS A 504 -27.45 -9.40 1.99
N ILE A 505 -28.47 -10.16 2.36
CA ILE A 505 -28.91 -10.36 3.76
C ILE A 505 -28.04 -11.42 4.48
N GLU A 506 -27.27 -12.22 3.75
CA GLU A 506 -26.60 -13.43 4.30
C GLU A 506 -25.18 -13.23 4.87
N SER A 507 -24.60 -12.02 4.81
CA SER A 507 -23.47 -11.64 5.65
C SER A 507 -23.59 -10.17 6.01
N PHE A 508 -23.18 -9.81 7.23
CA PHE A 508 -23.08 -8.42 7.69
C PHE A 508 -21.98 -7.68 6.90
N ASP A 509 -22.21 -7.46 5.61
CA ASP A 509 -21.33 -6.68 4.75
C ASP A 509 -21.65 -5.21 5.03
N GLU A 510 -20.88 -4.62 5.95
CA GLU A 510 -21.05 -3.25 6.40
C GLU A 510 -20.69 -2.26 5.29
N THR A 511 -21.60 -1.34 4.98
CA THR A 511 -21.39 -0.32 3.96
C THR A 511 -20.42 0.76 4.44
N PHE A 512 -20.65 1.29 5.64
CA PHE A 512 -19.85 2.36 6.23
C PHE A 512 -19.15 1.84 7.50
N MET A 513 -17.84 1.61 7.42
CA MET A 513 -17.04 1.17 8.57
C MET A 513 -16.26 2.30 9.26
N SER A 514 -16.41 3.52 8.75
CA SER A 514 -15.79 4.75 9.24
C SER A 514 -16.66 5.97 8.90
N ASP A 515 -16.13 7.19 9.06
CA ASP A 515 -16.87 8.43 8.80
C ASP A 515 -17.44 8.46 7.37
N ALA A 516 -18.73 8.76 7.24
CA ALA A 516 -19.36 9.01 5.95
C ALA A 516 -19.91 10.44 5.92
N LYS A 517 -19.47 11.24 4.94
CA LYS A 517 -19.79 12.68 4.89
C LYS A 517 -20.51 13.01 3.60
N PHE A 518 -21.74 13.49 3.73
CA PHE A 518 -22.53 14.11 2.68
C PHE A 518 -22.69 15.59 3.02
N ILE A 519 -21.88 16.46 2.42
CA ILE A 519 -21.87 17.90 2.75
C ILE A 519 -22.21 18.71 1.49
N ASN A 520 -23.21 19.58 1.55
CA ASN A 520 -23.62 20.39 0.40
C ASN A 520 -23.94 19.52 -0.84
N THR A 521 -24.52 18.34 -0.60
CA THR A 521 -24.82 17.34 -1.62
C THR A 521 -26.29 17.40 -1.99
N HIS A 522 -26.59 17.29 -3.29
CA HIS A 522 -27.95 17.36 -3.80
C HIS A 522 -28.34 16.06 -4.50
N PHE A 523 -29.40 15.43 -4.03
CA PHE A 523 -30.05 14.29 -4.67
C PHE A 523 -31.27 14.80 -5.43
N LYS A 524 -31.19 14.89 -6.77
CA LYS A 524 -32.28 15.42 -7.61
C LYS A 524 -33.40 14.41 -7.84
N LYS A 525 -33.08 13.12 -7.73
CA LYS A 525 -34.00 11.98 -7.79
C LYS A 525 -33.93 11.19 -6.48
N THR A 526 -34.65 10.07 -6.45
CA THR A 526 -34.67 9.17 -5.29
C THR A 526 -33.26 8.84 -4.80
N ALA A 527 -33.07 8.99 -3.49
CA ALA A 527 -31.87 8.53 -2.79
C ALA A 527 -32.24 7.33 -1.92
N ASN A 528 -31.73 6.15 -2.25
CA ASN A 528 -32.04 4.91 -1.57
C ASN A 528 -30.88 4.47 -0.69
N PHE A 529 -31.08 4.54 0.62
CA PHE A 529 -30.19 4.05 1.67
C PHE A 529 -30.81 2.85 2.40
N SER A 530 -31.86 2.22 1.87
CA SER A 530 -32.54 1.12 2.56
C SER A 530 -31.57 -0.05 2.81
N TYR A 531 -31.71 -0.74 3.94
CA TYR A 531 -30.85 -1.88 4.33
C TYR A 531 -29.36 -1.55 4.49
N VAL A 532 -28.97 -0.27 4.56
CA VAL A 532 -27.57 0.08 4.87
C VAL A 532 -27.25 -0.32 6.30
N HIS A 533 -26.10 -1.01 6.48
CA HIS A 533 -25.52 -1.35 7.77
C HIS A 533 -24.22 -0.57 7.97
N SER A 534 -24.04 0.06 9.13
CA SER A 534 -22.75 0.66 9.51
C SER A 534 -22.02 -0.17 10.56
N HIS A 535 -20.70 -0.12 10.60
CA HIS A 535 -19.89 -0.80 11.62
C HIS A 535 -19.96 -0.11 12.99
N SER A 536 -19.64 -0.86 14.05
CA SER A 536 -19.29 -0.29 15.35
C SER A 536 -18.02 -0.93 15.90
N ASN A 537 -16.97 -0.13 16.08
CA ASN A 537 -15.67 -0.57 16.63
C ASN A 537 -15.26 0.16 17.91
N ASN A 538 -16.21 0.68 18.69
CA ASN A 538 -15.95 1.54 19.86
C ASN A 538 -15.17 2.85 19.56
N ASN A 539 -14.79 3.12 18.30
CA ASN A 539 -14.32 4.43 17.85
C ASN A 539 -15.53 5.22 17.33
N SER A 540 -15.79 6.39 17.90
CA SER A 540 -16.92 7.26 17.56
C SER A 540 -16.75 7.93 16.19
N HIS A 541 -16.76 7.15 15.13
CA HIS A 541 -16.95 7.67 13.78
C HIS A 541 -18.42 8.05 13.60
N LYS A 542 -18.76 8.78 12.52
CA LYS A 542 -20.08 9.41 12.37
C LYS A 542 -20.54 9.45 10.92
N ILE A 543 -21.85 9.38 10.72
CA ILE A 543 -22.48 9.60 9.42
C ILE A 543 -23.12 11.00 9.44
N TYR A 544 -22.67 11.85 8.52
CA TYR A 544 -23.10 13.24 8.43
C TYR A 544 -23.84 13.51 7.13
N PHE A 545 -25.06 14.01 7.26
CA PHE A 545 -25.81 14.69 6.22
C PHE A 545 -25.88 16.17 6.61
N LYS A 546 -25.05 17.01 6.00
CA LYS A 546 -24.96 18.44 6.32
C LYS A 546 -25.27 19.29 5.11
N GLN A 547 -26.27 20.14 5.20
CA GLN A 547 -26.73 20.97 4.06
C GLN A 547 -27.04 20.10 2.84
N VAL A 548 -27.77 19.01 3.05
CA VAL A 548 -28.16 18.07 2.00
C VAL A 548 -29.60 18.37 1.56
N ASP A 549 -29.83 18.38 0.25
CA ASP A 549 -31.17 18.49 -0.34
C ASP A 549 -31.57 17.16 -0.99
N PHE A 550 -32.62 16.54 -0.46
CA PHE A 550 -33.31 15.41 -1.10
C PHE A 550 -34.52 15.96 -1.86
N HIS A 551 -34.44 16.05 -3.18
CA HIS A 551 -35.48 16.68 -4.01
C HIS A 551 -36.70 15.79 -4.25
N GLU A 552 -36.51 14.48 -4.31
CA GLU A 552 -37.55 13.44 -4.38
C GLU A 552 -37.44 12.55 -3.13
N ASP A 553 -38.06 11.36 -3.17
CA ASP A 553 -38.11 10.45 -2.03
C ASP A 553 -36.70 10.05 -1.52
N SER A 554 -36.55 10.03 -0.20
CA SER A 554 -35.37 9.50 0.47
C SER A 554 -35.75 8.28 1.30
N LEU A 555 -35.13 7.14 1.00
CA LEU A 555 -35.48 5.84 1.59
C LEU A 555 -34.37 5.42 2.55
N PHE A 556 -34.68 5.30 3.83
CA PHE A 556 -33.81 4.80 4.91
C PHE A 556 -34.47 3.61 5.61
N ASN A 557 -35.30 2.86 4.90
CA ASN A 557 -36.08 1.78 5.51
C ASN A 557 -35.17 0.62 5.88
N ASN A 558 -35.43 -0.03 7.01
CA ASN A 558 -34.66 -1.20 7.45
C ASN A 558 -33.15 -0.95 7.55
N THR A 559 -32.69 0.29 7.76
CA THR A 559 -31.28 0.59 7.98
C THR A 559 -30.85 0.25 9.39
N GLU A 560 -29.61 -0.18 9.57
CA GLU A 560 -29.01 -0.40 10.89
C GLU A 560 -27.75 0.46 11.03
N PHE A 561 -27.89 1.60 11.73
CA PHE A 561 -26.79 2.49 12.02
C PHE A 561 -26.25 2.22 13.42
N LEU A 562 -25.11 1.56 13.50
CA LEU A 562 -24.38 1.26 14.74
C LEU A 562 -23.52 2.44 15.24
N THR A 563 -23.68 3.63 14.66
CA THR A 563 -22.85 4.81 14.87
C THR A 563 -23.69 6.10 14.93
N ASP A 564 -23.10 7.22 15.36
CA ASP A 564 -23.86 8.49 15.45
C ASP A 564 -24.27 8.99 14.05
N VAL A 565 -25.54 9.35 13.88
CA VAL A 565 -26.07 9.89 12.62
C VAL A 565 -26.59 11.32 12.81
N HIS A 566 -26.08 12.24 12.01
CA HIS A 566 -26.37 13.67 12.12
C HIS A 566 -26.95 14.20 10.80
N PHE A 567 -28.20 14.68 10.85
CA PHE A 567 -28.86 15.47 9.81
C PHE A 567 -28.85 16.94 10.23
N GLU A 568 -27.94 17.75 9.69
CA GLU A 568 -27.79 19.17 10.01
C GLU A 568 -28.20 20.05 8.81
N LYS A 569 -29.21 20.91 8.98
CA LYS A 569 -29.71 21.78 7.88
C LYS A 569 -30.10 20.98 6.62
N VAL A 570 -30.66 19.79 6.82
CA VAL A 570 -31.12 18.94 5.72
C VAL A 570 -32.52 19.38 5.30
N VAL A 571 -32.80 19.30 4.00
CA VAL A 571 -34.14 19.55 3.44
C VAL A 571 -34.60 18.33 2.67
N PHE A 572 -35.68 17.73 3.15
CA PHE A 572 -36.40 16.65 2.48
C PHE A 572 -37.59 17.26 1.73
N HIS A 573 -37.47 17.42 0.41
CA HIS A 573 -38.53 17.92 -0.44
C HIS A 573 -39.53 16.83 -0.84
N GLY A 574 -39.07 15.58 -1.03
CA GLY A 574 -39.95 14.42 -1.23
C GLY A 574 -40.21 13.68 0.09
N ALA A 575 -40.88 12.52 0.00
CA ALA A 575 -41.20 11.73 1.19
C ALA A 575 -39.92 11.16 1.83
N ALA A 576 -39.81 11.27 3.15
CA ALA A 576 -38.69 10.74 3.92
C ALA A 576 -39.13 9.49 4.70
N LYS A 577 -38.61 8.32 4.31
CA LYS A 577 -39.05 7.05 4.88
C LYS A 577 -37.92 6.45 5.73
N PHE A 578 -38.18 6.28 7.00
CA PHE A 578 -37.31 5.71 8.04
C PHE A 578 -38.01 4.54 8.74
N ASN A 579 -39.01 3.92 8.10
CA ASN A 579 -39.75 2.85 8.75
C ASN A 579 -38.84 1.63 8.99
N ASP A 580 -38.98 1.03 10.16
CA ASP A 580 -38.15 -0.09 10.63
C ASP A 580 -36.64 0.22 10.67
N ALA A 581 -36.22 1.49 10.66
CA ALA A 581 -34.82 1.86 10.82
C ALA A 581 -34.38 1.69 12.28
N HIS A 582 -33.13 1.26 12.49
CA HIS A 582 -32.53 1.06 13.80
C HIS A 582 -31.28 1.92 13.95
N PHE A 583 -31.32 2.86 14.90
CA PHE A 583 -30.17 3.66 15.32
C PHE A 583 -29.70 3.19 16.70
N LEU A 584 -28.58 2.48 16.75
CA LEU A 584 -28.04 1.97 18.02
C LEU A 584 -27.42 3.10 18.87
N MET A 585 -26.80 4.08 18.21
CA MET A 585 -26.17 5.24 18.84
C MET A 585 -27.03 6.50 18.68
N SER A 586 -26.46 7.70 18.83
CA SER A 586 -27.27 8.93 18.82
C SER A 586 -27.70 9.34 17.41
N VAL A 587 -28.93 9.84 17.31
CA VAL A 587 -29.46 10.44 16.07
C VAL A 587 -29.86 11.88 16.33
N LYS A 588 -29.45 12.78 15.43
CA LYS A 588 -29.75 14.20 15.51
C LYS A 588 -30.33 14.72 14.21
N PHE A 589 -31.49 15.33 14.29
CA PHE A 589 -32.05 16.18 13.24
C PHE A 589 -31.98 17.62 13.75
N ASP A 590 -31.05 18.41 13.25
CA ASP A 590 -30.63 19.65 13.88
C ASP A 590 -30.67 20.86 12.92
N HIS A 591 -30.64 22.07 13.49
CA HIS A 591 -30.64 23.36 12.80
C HIS A 591 -31.82 23.53 11.84
N LYS A 592 -33.02 23.15 12.31
CA LYS A 592 -34.30 23.24 11.58
C LYS A 592 -34.29 22.38 10.32
N THR A 593 -33.95 21.11 10.49
CA THR A 593 -34.09 20.12 9.42
C THR A 593 -35.55 20.11 8.96
N HIS A 594 -35.77 20.19 7.65
CA HIS A 594 -37.07 20.53 7.08
C HIS A 594 -37.61 19.39 6.23
N PHE A 595 -38.74 18.82 6.65
CA PHE A 595 -39.52 17.82 5.92
C PHE A 595 -40.73 18.49 5.29
N LYS A 596 -40.76 18.58 3.96
CA LYS A 596 -41.82 19.27 3.22
C LYS A 596 -42.99 18.37 2.88
N GLU A 597 -42.70 17.09 2.67
CA GLU A 597 -43.69 16.05 2.44
C GLU A 597 -43.71 15.06 3.61
N GLU A 598 -44.44 13.96 3.45
CA GLU A 598 -44.60 12.92 4.48
C GLU A 598 -43.25 12.46 5.06
N ALA A 599 -43.17 12.42 6.38
CA ALA A 599 -42.04 11.85 7.11
C ALA A 599 -42.51 10.63 7.91
N ASN A 600 -42.05 9.45 7.50
CA ASN A 600 -42.47 8.18 8.08
C ASN A 600 -41.34 7.58 8.94
N PHE A 601 -41.52 7.63 10.25
CA PHE A 601 -40.69 7.03 11.30
C PHE A 601 -41.45 5.89 12.03
N SER A 602 -42.42 5.26 11.35
CA SER A 602 -43.19 4.15 11.94
C SER A 602 -42.25 3.00 12.32
N ASP A 603 -42.47 2.42 13.49
CA ASP A 603 -41.69 1.27 13.99
C ASP A 603 -40.16 1.52 14.02
N LEU A 604 -39.75 2.79 14.01
CA LEU A 604 -38.36 3.21 14.16
C LEU A 604 -37.84 2.81 15.54
N ILE A 605 -36.62 2.27 15.61
CA ILE A 605 -35.92 1.97 16.86
C ILE A 605 -34.73 2.91 17.02
N ILE A 606 -34.66 3.64 18.12
CA ILE A 606 -33.48 4.42 18.52
C ILE A 606 -33.07 3.96 19.91
N ASP A 607 -31.95 3.26 20.05
CA ASP A 607 -31.43 2.88 21.36
C ASP A 607 -30.72 4.04 22.07
N GLY A 608 -30.11 4.93 21.28
CA GLY A 608 -29.31 6.05 21.74
C GLY A 608 -30.10 7.30 22.14
N ALA A 609 -29.37 8.42 22.27
CA ALA A 609 -29.99 9.73 22.45
C ALA A 609 -30.60 10.22 21.13
N ALA A 610 -31.80 10.81 21.20
CA ALA A 610 -32.51 11.32 20.04
C ALA A 610 -32.75 12.82 20.19
N GLU A 611 -32.38 13.61 19.19
CA GLU A 611 -32.53 15.06 19.19
C GLU A 611 -33.22 15.54 17.91
N PHE A 612 -34.33 16.26 18.06
CA PHE A 612 -35.16 16.78 16.98
C PHE A 612 -35.35 18.28 17.12
N ASN A 613 -34.76 19.01 16.18
CA ASN A 613 -35.02 20.41 15.84
C ASN A 613 -35.47 20.48 14.38
N VAL A 614 -36.76 20.26 14.19
CA VAL A 614 -37.35 19.87 12.89
C VAL A 614 -38.60 20.65 12.56
N TYR A 615 -38.83 20.90 11.27
CA TYR A 615 -40.08 21.40 10.73
C TYR A 615 -40.69 20.33 9.82
N PHE A 616 -41.91 19.90 10.13
CA PHE A 616 -42.73 19.02 9.30
C PHE A 616 -43.87 19.86 8.70
N ASP A 617 -43.83 20.11 7.40
CA ASP A 617 -44.89 20.84 6.70
C ASP A 617 -46.11 19.94 6.41
N ASN A 618 -45.90 18.62 6.36
CA ASN A 618 -46.91 17.60 6.10
C ASN A 618 -46.93 16.56 7.25
N ASN A 619 -47.67 15.46 7.09
CA ASN A 619 -47.86 14.44 8.11
C ASN A 619 -46.52 13.79 8.54
N SER A 620 -46.41 13.55 9.85
CA SER A 620 -45.28 12.86 10.47
C SER A 620 -45.78 11.65 11.27
N TYR A 621 -45.33 10.46 10.89
CA TYR A 621 -45.74 9.19 11.48
C TYR A 621 -44.62 8.62 12.35
N PHE A 622 -44.84 8.54 13.66
CA PHE A 622 -43.96 7.90 14.66
C PHE A 622 -44.67 6.71 15.32
N ASN A 623 -45.75 6.19 14.72
CA ASN A 623 -46.54 5.13 15.33
C ASN A 623 -45.71 3.86 15.49
N GLY A 624 -45.79 3.25 16.68
CA GLY A 624 -45.02 2.05 17.01
C GLY A 624 -43.52 2.27 17.25
N ALA A 625 -43.00 3.49 17.11
CA ALA A 625 -41.58 3.76 17.31
C ALA A 625 -41.13 3.46 18.76
N GLU A 626 -39.92 2.92 18.91
CA GLU A 626 -39.26 2.67 20.19
C GLU A 626 -38.05 3.62 20.32
N ILE A 627 -38.12 4.55 21.26
CA ILE A 627 -37.10 5.59 21.43
C ILE A 627 -36.52 5.54 22.85
N GLY A 628 -35.23 5.25 22.91
CA GLY A 628 -34.44 4.94 24.09
C GLY A 628 -34.36 3.45 24.34
N ASN A 629 -33.22 3.01 24.90
CA ASN A 629 -33.03 1.61 25.27
C ASN A 629 -33.71 1.30 26.64
N PRO A 630 -34.65 0.35 26.70
CA PRO A 630 -35.35 0.00 27.94
C PRO A 630 -34.45 -0.60 29.02
N ASN A 631 -33.26 -1.10 28.67
CA ASN A 631 -32.27 -1.63 29.61
C ASN A 631 -31.32 -0.55 30.17
N LEU A 632 -31.31 0.67 29.61
CA LEU A 632 -30.42 1.78 29.99
C LEU A 632 -31.18 3.01 30.53
N ILE A 633 -32.23 2.76 31.30
CA ILE A 633 -33.14 3.78 31.84
C ILE A 633 -32.35 4.88 32.59
N ASN A 634 -32.63 6.15 32.27
CA ASN A 634 -32.04 7.39 32.86
C ASN A 634 -30.62 7.79 32.41
N GLN A 635 -30.02 7.16 31.39
CA GLN A 635 -28.69 7.58 30.89
C GLN A 635 -28.76 8.53 29.69
N GLN A 636 -29.90 8.57 28.99
CA GLN A 636 -30.06 9.29 27.73
C GLN A 636 -31.39 10.05 27.69
N LYS A 637 -31.49 10.96 26.71
CA LYS A 637 -32.64 11.84 26.54
C LYS A 637 -33.19 11.75 25.12
N THR A 638 -34.51 11.90 25.03
CA THR A 638 -35.23 12.18 23.80
C THR A 638 -35.69 13.62 23.84
N ILE A 639 -35.16 14.47 22.96
CA ILE A 639 -35.40 15.91 22.98
C ILE A 639 -36.04 16.32 21.66
N PHE A 640 -37.25 16.85 21.74
CA PHE A 640 -37.86 17.63 20.67
C PHE A 640 -37.83 19.09 21.12
N TYR A 641 -37.10 19.95 20.42
CA TYR A 641 -36.99 21.35 20.79
C TYR A 641 -37.17 22.29 19.60
N GLU A 642 -37.87 23.41 19.83
CA GLU A 642 -38.13 24.45 18.81
C GLU A 642 -38.65 23.89 17.47
N SER A 643 -39.39 22.78 17.54
CA SER A 643 -39.89 22.03 16.39
C SER A 643 -41.34 22.37 16.06
N ARG A 644 -41.73 22.15 14.80
CA ARG A 644 -43.03 22.52 14.25
C ARG A 644 -43.63 21.37 13.45
N PHE A 645 -44.92 21.10 13.67
CA PHE A 645 -45.71 20.07 13.01
C PHE A 645 -46.95 20.72 12.39
N ASP A 646 -46.97 20.88 11.07
CA ASP A 646 -48.07 21.54 10.37
C ASP A 646 -49.19 20.57 9.98
N GLY A 647 -48.83 19.33 9.62
CA GLY A 647 -49.76 18.23 9.38
C GLY A 647 -50.05 17.41 10.64
N GLU A 648 -50.62 16.21 10.44
CA GLU A 648 -50.86 15.24 11.52
C GLU A 648 -49.54 14.76 12.13
N ALA A 649 -49.45 14.75 13.46
CA ALA A 649 -48.33 14.19 14.21
C ALA A 649 -48.78 12.95 14.99
N ASN A 650 -48.48 11.76 14.47
CA ASN A 650 -48.98 10.51 15.02
C ASN A 650 -47.88 9.74 15.77
N PHE A 651 -47.92 9.76 17.10
CA PHE A 651 -47.04 9.02 18.01
C PHE A 651 -47.74 7.77 18.61
N SER A 652 -48.83 7.31 17.99
CA SER A 652 -49.67 6.25 18.57
C SER A 652 -48.90 4.96 18.76
N ASN A 653 -49.09 4.30 19.90
CA ASN A 653 -48.39 3.05 20.26
C ASN A 653 -46.85 3.16 20.32
N ALA A 654 -46.29 4.37 20.33
CA ALA A 654 -44.85 4.56 20.52
C ALA A 654 -44.44 4.28 21.97
N HIS A 655 -43.18 3.89 22.17
CA HIS A 655 -42.58 3.61 23.47
C HIS A 655 -41.37 4.53 23.68
N PHE A 656 -41.47 5.42 24.67
CA PHE A 656 -40.42 6.35 25.05
C PHE A 656 -39.77 5.89 26.37
N ASN A 657 -38.59 5.29 26.25
CA ASN A 657 -37.86 4.70 27.37
C ASN A 657 -36.90 5.71 28.07
N ASN A 658 -36.48 6.73 27.34
CA ASN A 658 -35.59 7.79 27.82
C ASN A 658 -36.33 8.85 28.63
N VAL A 659 -35.58 9.76 29.27
CA VAL A 659 -36.15 11.03 29.75
C VAL A 659 -36.56 11.86 28.54
N ASN A 660 -37.81 12.31 28.52
CA ASN A 660 -38.41 12.93 27.33
C ASN A 660 -38.64 14.43 27.55
N GLU A 661 -38.11 15.25 26.66
CA GLU A 661 -38.19 16.71 26.72
C GLU A 661 -38.80 17.26 25.42
N PHE A 662 -40.07 17.67 25.50
CA PHE A 662 -40.83 18.33 24.45
C PHE A 662 -40.88 19.84 24.75
N ILE A 663 -39.91 20.58 24.22
CA ILE A 663 -39.63 21.97 24.59
C ILE A 663 -39.96 22.92 23.44
N ASP A 664 -40.76 23.94 23.70
CA ASP A 664 -41.04 25.01 22.72
C ASP A 664 -41.59 24.48 21.38
N LEU A 665 -42.49 23.48 21.46
CA LEU A 665 -43.09 22.83 20.29
C LEU A 665 -44.38 23.50 19.81
N CYS A 666 -44.61 23.43 18.51
CA CYS A 666 -45.79 23.96 17.83
C CYS A 666 -46.46 22.85 17.01
N PHE A 667 -47.68 22.46 17.40
CA PHE A 667 -48.52 21.53 16.65
C PHE A 667 -49.70 22.30 16.06
N LEU A 668 -49.75 22.42 14.73
CA LEU A 668 -50.84 23.07 14.01
C LEU A 668 -51.91 22.09 13.54
N GLY A 669 -51.53 20.87 13.18
CA GLY A 669 -52.45 19.76 12.90
C GLY A 669 -52.77 18.93 14.14
N GLU A 670 -53.61 17.91 13.97
CA GLU A 670 -53.94 16.93 15.00
C GLU A 670 -52.67 16.22 15.53
N THR A 671 -52.64 15.95 16.83
CA THR A 671 -51.54 15.21 17.46
C THR A 671 -52.09 14.05 18.26
N SER A 672 -51.63 12.84 17.98
CA SER A 672 -52.05 11.64 18.72
C SER A 672 -50.87 10.97 19.41
N PHE A 673 -50.99 10.84 20.72
CA PHE A 673 -50.20 9.98 21.62
C PHE A 673 -51.07 8.81 22.11
N TYR A 674 -52.00 8.34 21.26
CA TYR A 674 -52.90 7.26 21.61
C TYR A 674 -52.11 6.00 21.98
N SER A 675 -52.39 5.43 23.16
CA SER A 675 -51.72 4.23 23.67
C SER A 675 -50.17 4.33 23.70
N THR A 676 -49.62 5.55 23.74
CA THR A 676 -48.18 5.78 23.89
C THR A 676 -47.73 5.49 25.31
N GLU A 677 -46.56 4.87 25.46
CA GLU A 677 -45.94 4.60 26.75
C GLU A 677 -44.73 5.50 26.99
N PHE A 678 -44.71 6.19 28.14
CA PHE A 678 -43.60 6.98 28.62
C PHE A 678 -43.04 6.34 29.90
N ALA A 679 -42.00 5.52 29.75
CA ALA A 679 -41.41 4.77 30.86
C ALA A 679 -40.71 5.69 31.90
N ASN A 680 -40.30 6.88 31.47
CA ASN A 680 -39.50 7.81 32.27
C ASN A 680 -40.09 9.23 32.33
N ASP A 681 -39.42 10.09 33.11
CA ASP A 681 -39.84 11.46 33.34
C ASP A 681 -40.01 12.19 32.00
N THR A 682 -41.18 12.81 31.83
CA THR A 682 -41.63 13.42 30.58
C THR A 682 -42.06 14.86 30.83
N TYR A 683 -41.47 15.76 30.06
CA TYR A 683 -41.58 17.20 30.22
C TYR A 683 -42.12 17.82 28.93
N PHE A 684 -43.31 18.41 28.98
CA PHE A 684 -43.85 19.27 27.95
C PHE A 684 -43.76 20.71 28.44
N ILE A 685 -42.77 21.45 27.95
CA ILE A 685 -42.43 22.78 28.48
C ILE A 685 -42.56 23.80 27.36
N GLN A 686 -43.15 24.95 27.70
CA GLN A 686 -42.94 26.15 26.91
C GLN A 686 -42.38 27.30 27.72
N ASN A 687 -41.31 27.86 27.18
CA ASN A 687 -40.62 29.00 27.74
C ASN A 687 -41.34 30.30 27.33
N PRO A 688 -41.93 31.04 28.28
CA PRO A 688 -42.56 32.32 27.99
C PRO A 688 -41.52 33.34 27.48
N GLY A 689 -41.84 34.05 26.40
CA GLY A 689 -41.01 35.14 25.88
C GLY A 689 -40.02 34.77 24.77
N LYS A 690 -39.83 33.48 24.44
CA LYS A 690 -39.22 33.10 23.16
C LYS A 690 -40.23 33.33 22.03
N ILE A 691 -40.20 34.53 21.47
CA ILE A 691 -40.90 34.84 20.22
C ILE A 691 -40.22 34.02 19.13
N PHE A 692 -40.97 33.18 18.40
CA PHE A 692 -40.51 32.58 17.14
C PHE A 692 -40.17 33.71 16.17
N ALA A 693 -38.92 34.18 16.20
CA ALA A 693 -38.48 35.45 15.62
C ALA A 693 -38.45 35.49 14.08
N LEU A 694 -39.03 34.49 13.40
CA LEU A 694 -39.10 34.43 11.93
C LEU A 694 -40.51 34.47 11.35
N ASN A 695 -41.59 34.19 12.10
CA ASN A 695 -42.92 33.99 11.48
C ASN A 695 -44.10 34.80 12.06
N LYS A 696 -43.91 35.85 12.86
CA LYS A 696 -45.02 36.69 13.40
C LYS A 696 -46.15 35.93 14.14
N PHE A 697 -45.93 34.70 14.60
CA PHE A 697 -46.94 33.97 15.37
C PHE A 697 -46.79 34.23 16.88
N THR A 698 -47.88 34.64 17.51
CA THR A 698 -48.05 34.69 18.97
C THR A 698 -49.11 33.64 19.37
N SER A 699 -48.71 32.36 19.33
CA SER A 699 -49.50 31.10 19.45
C SER A 699 -50.08 30.54 18.12
N PRO A 700 -50.16 29.20 17.93
CA PRO A 700 -50.62 28.22 18.92
C PRO A 700 -49.60 27.17 19.38
N LYS A 701 -49.84 26.67 20.61
CA LYS A 701 -49.48 25.32 21.05
C LYS A 701 -50.78 24.51 20.96
N TYR A 702 -50.68 23.24 20.56
CA TYR A 702 -51.79 22.35 20.16
C TYR A 702 -53.00 23.11 19.60
N LYS A 703 -52.91 23.48 18.32
CA LYS A 703 -53.95 24.24 17.63
C LYS A 703 -55.22 23.41 17.46
N GLU A 704 -55.06 22.17 17.02
CA GLU A 704 -56.11 21.17 16.89
C GLU A 704 -56.07 20.24 18.10
N LYS A 705 -56.90 19.19 18.06
CA LYS A 705 -57.08 18.28 19.18
C LYS A 705 -55.80 17.50 19.48
N ALA A 706 -55.45 17.44 20.76
CA ALA A 706 -54.35 16.62 21.26
C ALA A 706 -54.91 15.36 21.94
N GLU A 707 -54.59 14.19 21.44
CA GLU A 707 -55.07 12.92 21.99
C GLU A 707 -53.96 12.23 22.80
N PHE A 708 -54.25 11.90 24.06
CA PHE A 708 -53.41 11.12 24.97
C PHE A 708 -54.19 9.91 25.52
N SER A 709 -55.28 9.52 24.85
CA SER A 709 -56.14 8.43 25.28
C SER A 709 -55.37 7.12 25.37
N ASP A 710 -55.61 6.35 26.43
CA ASP A 710 -54.92 5.08 26.73
C ASP A 710 -53.39 5.19 26.93
N ALA A 711 -52.83 6.41 26.93
CA ALA A 711 -51.41 6.61 27.19
C ALA A 711 -51.03 6.23 28.63
N LYS A 712 -49.78 5.83 28.83
CA LYS A 712 -49.22 5.45 30.14
C LYS A 712 -48.02 6.33 30.46
N PHE A 713 -48.08 7.01 31.59
CA PHE A 713 -46.95 7.77 32.15
C PHE A 713 -46.41 7.05 33.38
N GLU A 714 -45.38 6.23 33.19
CA GLU A 714 -44.69 5.52 34.28
C GLU A 714 -43.70 6.41 35.04
N GLY A 715 -43.14 7.40 34.34
CA GLY A 715 -42.36 8.50 34.89
C GLY A 715 -43.22 9.64 35.44
N LYS A 716 -42.56 10.67 35.98
CA LYS A 716 -43.25 11.93 36.30
C LYS A 716 -43.65 12.64 35.01
N LEU A 717 -44.81 13.28 35.04
CA LEU A 717 -45.31 14.09 33.94
C LEU A 717 -45.38 15.56 34.34
N HIS A 718 -44.80 16.42 33.52
CA HIS A 718 -44.81 17.86 33.70
C HIS A 718 -45.30 18.55 32.42
N PHE A 719 -46.47 19.18 32.49
CA PHE A 719 -46.95 20.14 31.50
C PHE A 719 -46.76 21.55 32.06
N GLU A 720 -45.93 22.38 31.42
CA GLU A 720 -45.64 23.74 31.87
C GLU A 720 -45.92 24.78 30.78
N ASN A 721 -46.77 25.76 31.08
CA ASN A 721 -47.13 26.86 30.17
C ASN A 721 -47.69 26.41 28.81
N ILE A 722 -48.31 25.23 28.76
CA ILE A 722 -48.88 24.65 27.53
C ILE A 722 -50.26 25.24 27.25
N GLU A 723 -50.53 25.50 25.98
CA GLU A 723 -51.81 25.97 25.47
C GLU A 723 -52.43 24.85 24.64
N PHE A 724 -53.70 24.54 24.90
CA PHE A 724 -54.52 23.60 24.12
C PHE A 724 -55.72 24.38 23.59
N ASN A 725 -55.75 24.57 22.27
CA ASN A 725 -56.79 25.40 21.65
C ASN A 725 -58.09 24.62 21.47
N ASP A 726 -58.06 23.45 20.82
CA ASP A 726 -59.27 22.67 20.52
C ASP A 726 -59.56 21.53 21.53
N GLY A 727 -58.67 21.32 22.50
CA GLY A 727 -58.86 20.37 23.60
C GLY A 727 -57.73 19.39 23.78
N ALA A 728 -57.79 18.63 24.86
CA ALA A 728 -56.88 17.51 25.13
C ALA A 728 -57.65 16.35 25.75
N ASP A 729 -57.52 15.16 25.15
CA ASP A 729 -58.18 13.95 25.62
C ASP A 729 -57.18 13.09 26.38
N PHE A 730 -57.48 12.81 27.64
CA PHE A 730 -56.74 11.92 28.53
C PHE A 730 -57.62 10.73 28.95
N ILE A 731 -58.45 10.24 28.01
CA ILE A 731 -59.42 9.18 28.28
C ILE A 731 -58.67 7.87 28.56
N ARG A 732 -58.98 7.22 29.69
CA ARG A 732 -58.27 5.99 30.14
C ARG A 732 -56.75 6.13 30.31
N THR A 733 -56.20 7.36 30.31
CA THR A 733 -54.77 7.59 30.56
C THR A 733 -54.39 7.19 31.99
N VAL A 734 -53.22 6.59 32.16
CA VAL A 734 -52.73 6.13 33.47
C VAL A 734 -51.49 6.93 33.91
N PHE A 735 -51.56 7.48 35.12
CA PHE A 735 -50.46 8.23 35.74
C PHE A 735 -49.93 7.47 36.97
N TYR A 736 -48.77 6.83 36.83
CA TYR A 736 -48.16 6.00 37.89
C TYR A 736 -47.29 6.81 38.87
N LYS A 737 -46.87 8.02 38.51
CA LYS A 737 -46.10 8.94 39.37
C LYS A 737 -46.72 10.34 39.40
N GLU A 738 -45.97 11.33 39.87
CA GLU A 738 -46.43 12.72 39.94
C GLU A 738 -46.85 13.23 38.55
N SER A 739 -48.00 13.91 38.50
CA SER A 739 -48.45 14.64 37.31
C SER A 739 -48.70 16.10 37.66
N ASN A 740 -48.01 17.02 37.01
CA ASN A 740 -48.13 18.46 37.23
C ASN A 740 -48.56 19.16 35.94
N PHE A 741 -49.75 19.75 35.96
CA PHE A 741 -50.22 20.67 34.93
C PHE A 741 -50.11 22.08 35.50
N GLU A 742 -49.06 22.79 35.08
CA GLU A 742 -48.69 24.11 35.57
C GLU A 742 -48.94 25.18 34.51
N ASN A 743 -49.77 26.15 34.86
CA ASN A 743 -50.14 27.26 33.98
C ASN A 743 -50.62 26.78 32.59
N SER A 744 -51.37 25.68 32.55
CA SER A 744 -51.95 25.16 31.32
C SER A 744 -53.20 25.97 30.93
N LEU A 745 -53.33 26.29 29.64
CA LEU A 745 -54.43 27.08 29.09
C LEU A 745 -55.27 26.25 28.12
N PHE A 746 -56.51 25.92 28.49
CA PHE A 746 -57.51 25.27 27.64
C PHE A 746 -58.49 26.33 27.12
N LYS A 747 -58.63 26.50 25.79
CA LYS A 747 -59.43 27.61 25.23
C LYS A 747 -60.85 27.23 24.80
N ASN A 748 -61.00 26.30 23.86
CA ASN A 748 -62.31 26.03 23.22
C ASN A 748 -63.08 24.88 23.87
N SER A 749 -62.38 23.94 24.49
CA SER A 749 -62.97 22.79 25.17
C SER A 749 -62.24 22.48 26.49
N SER A 750 -62.94 21.83 27.43
CA SER A 750 -62.31 21.32 28.65
C SER A 750 -61.55 20.02 28.36
N PRO A 751 -60.43 19.75 29.05
CA PRO A 751 -59.76 18.46 28.90
C PRO A 751 -60.66 17.32 29.39
N ASP A 752 -60.70 16.21 28.66
CA ASP A 752 -61.47 15.02 29.02
C ASP A 752 -60.58 14.02 29.75
N PHE A 753 -60.95 13.67 30.98
CA PHE A 753 -60.24 12.68 31.82
C PHE A 753 -61.12 11.48 32.15
N LYS A 754 -62.12 11.19 31.30
CA LYS A 754 -63.02 10.06 31.46
C LYS A 754 -62.22 8.77 31.62
N ASP A 755 -62.49 8.06 32.71
CA ASP A 755 -61.84 6.79 33.06
C ASP A 755 -60.31 6.89 33.23
N ALA A 756 -59.73 8.09 33.33
CA ALA A 756 -58.32 8.28 33.64
C ALA A 756 -57.99 7.81 35.06
N LYS A 757 -56.76 7.35 35.28
CA LYS A 757 -56.35 6.66 36.52
C LYS A 757 -55.13 7.32 37.14
N PHE A 758 -55.20 7.64 38.43
CA PHE A 758 -54.13 8.31 39.19
C PHE A 758 -53.72 7.49 40.41
N THR A 759 -52.41 7.31 40.64
CA THR A 759 -51.93 6.61 41.84
C THR A 759 -52.24 7.41 43.12
N VAL A 760 -52.58 6.73 44.22
CA VAL A 760 -52.70 7.39 45.53
C VAL A 760 -51.36 7.73 46.17
N HIS A 761 -50.25 7.23 45.64
CA HIS A 761 -48.93 7.37 46.26
C HIS A 761 -48.24 8.69 45.97
N SER A 762 -48.59 9.34 44.85
CA SER A 762 -47.99 10.58 44.36
C SER A 762 -48.92 11.79 44.46
N SER A 763 -48.37 12.98 44.20
CA SER A 763 -49.15 14.22 44.08
C SER A 763 -49.55 14.47 42.65
N HIS A 764 -50.81 14.88 42.45
CA HIS A 764 -51.34 15.28 41.15
C HIS A 764 -51.84 16.72 41.24
N ARG A 765 -51.24 17.63 40.47
CA ARG A 765 -51.50 19.07 40.50
C ARG A 765 -52.06 19.54 39.17
N PHE A 766 -53.12 20.33 39.26
CA PHE A 766 -53.79 20.93 38.11
C PHE A 766 -54.01 22.41 38.41
N THR A 767 -53.14 23.25 37.87
CA THR A 767 -53.23 24.71 37.91
C THR A 767 -53.40 25.22 36.49
N THR A 768 -54.58 25.75 36.21
CA THR A 768 -54.91 26.34 34.91
C THR A 768 -54.66 27.85 34.91
N SER A 769 -54.34 28.43 33.76
CA SER A 769 -54.18 29.89 33.60
C SER A 769 -55.48 30.65 33.86
N GLN A 770 -55.39 31.96 34.12
CA GLN A 770 -56.54 32.82 34.51
C GLN A 770 -57.72 32.82 33.51
N ASN A 771 -57.45 32.61 32.22
CA ASN A 771 -58.46 32.62 31.14
C ASN A 771 -58.75 31.21 30.58
N SER A 772 -58.33 30.16 31.27
CA SER A 772 -58.57 28.78 30.84
C SER A 772 -60.00 28.34 31.15
N ILE A 773 -60.58 27.54 30.26
CA ILE A 773 -61.67 26.64 30.65
C ILE A 773 -61.15 25.78 31.81
N PRO A 774 -61.84 25.77 32.97
CA PRO A 774 -61.32 25.11 34.16
C PRO A 774 -61.38 23.59 34.01
N CYS A 775 -60.29 22.91 34.34
CA CYS A 775 -60.30 21.47 34.61
C CYS A 775 -61.08 21.23 35.91
N ARG A 776 -62.32 20.73 35.78
CA ARG A 776 -63.21 20.46 36.93
C ARG A 776 -62.66 19.27 37.72
N ARG A 777 -62.70 19.38 39.05
CA ARG A 777 -62.10 18.39 39.95
C ARG A 777 -62.97 18.15 41.18
N GLU A 778 -63.05 16.90 41.60
CA GLU A 778 -63.78 16.46 42.78
C GLU A 778 -62.84 15.88 43.84
N LYS A 779 -63.27 15.91 45.11
CA LYS A 779 -62.53 15.34 46.23
C LYS A 779 -62.93 13.88 46.43
N VAL A 780 -62.07 12.95 46.04
CA VAL A 780 -62.24 11.51 46.27
C VAL A 780 -61.42 11.09 47.48
N ARG A 781 -61.99 10.26 48.37
CA ARG A 781 -61.28 9.72 49.54
C ARG A 781 -60.86 8.28 49.26
N ALA A 782 -59.57 8.01 49.41
CA ALA A 782 -59.02 6.67 49.23
C ALA A 782 -58.29 6.19 50.51
N PRO A 783 -58.29 4.88 50.81
CA PRO A 783 -57.50 4.31 51.89
C PRO A 783 -55.99 4.57 51.69
N ARG A 784 -55.32 5.13 52.70
CA ARG A 784 -53.86 5.24 52.76
C ARG A 784 -53.39 5.14 54.21
N ASN A 785 -52.56 4.15 54.54
CA ASN A 785 -52.04 3.91 55.88
C ASN A 785 -53.13 3.88 56.98
N HIS A 786 -54.18 3.07 56.80
CA HIS A 786 -55.30 2.91 57.76
C HIS A 786 -56.14 4.18 58.02
N LYS A 787 -56.00 5.23 57.20
CA LYS A 787 -56.83 6.45 57.21
C LYS A 787 -57.37 6.75 55.81
N LEU A 788 -58.50 7.46 55.73
CA LEU A 788 -59.02 7.99 54.47
C LEU A 788 -58.36 9.34 54.16
N LYS A 789 -57.53 9.38 53.10
CA LYS A 789 -56.92 10.63 52.61
C LYS A 789 -57.72 11.15 51.43
N ALA A 790 -58.05 12.44 51.44
CA ALA A 790 -58.73 13.10 50.33
C ALA A 790 -57.73 13.49 49.25
N HIS A 791 -58.04 13.17 48.01
CA HIS A 791 -57.30 13.56 46.80
C HIS A 791 -58.25 14.36 45.90
N LYS A 792 -57.74 15.41 45.25
CA LYS A 792 -58.53 16.24 44.35
C LYS A 792 -58.08 15.99 42.92
N ILE A 793 -58.83 15.17 42.19
CA ILE A 793 -58.51 14.71 40.82
C ILE A 793 -59.58 15.16 39.83
N PRO A 794 -59.31 15.14 38.50
CA PRO A 794 -60.30 15.50 37.48
C PRO A 794 -61.58 14.66 37.56
N ILE A 795 -62.71 15.23 37.16
CA ILE A 795 -64.01 14.53 37.14
C ILE A 795 -63.96 13.37 36.14
N GLY A 796 -64.58 12.24 36.49
CA GLY A 796 -64.61 11.03 35.68
C GLY A 796 -63.39 10.13 35.86
N SER A 797 -62.42 10.53 36.69
CA SER A 797 -61.19 9.78 36.94
C SER A 797 -61.25 8.92 38.20
N TYR A 798 -60.34 7.95 38.30
CA TYR A 798 -60.24 6.98 39.39
C TYR A 798 -58.88 7.07 40.11
N LEU A 799 -58.86 6.61 41.35
CA LEU A 799 -57.66 6.41 42.14
C LEU A 799 -57.33 4.92 42.22
N PHE A 800 -56.06 4.57 42.05
CA PHE A 800 -55.56 3.21 42.21
C PHE A 800 -54.40 3.14 43.21
N ASP A 801 -54.17 1.94 43.76
CA ASP A 801 -53.03 1.64 44.64
C ASP A 801 -51.81 1.19 43.79
N ASN A 802 -51.64 -0.12 43.64
CA ASN A 802 -50.56 -0.72 42.86
C ASN A 802 -51.00 -1.15 41.45
N ASP A 803 -52.28 -1.50 41.27
CA ASP A 803 -52.82 -2.03 40.03
C ASP A 803 -53.86 -1.05 39.46
N PRO A 804 -53.59 -0.39 38.33
CA PRO A 804 -54.53 0.53 37.70
C PRO A 804 -55.79 -0.18 37.18
N ASP A 805 -55.77 -1.48 36.93
CA ASP A 805 -56.95 -2.22 36.47
C ASP A 805 -57.92 -2.55 37.59
N ASN A 806 -57.52 -2.32 38.85
CA ASN A 806 -58.35 -2.47 40.03
C ASN A 806 -58.40 -1.16 40.86
N PRO A 807 -59.15 -0.13 40.40
CA PRO A 807 -59.24 1.15 41.09
C PRO A 807 -59.85 1.01 42.49
N ILE A 808 -59.27 1.71 43.47
CA ILE A 808 -59.67 1.63 44.88
C ILE A 808 -60.64 2.74 45.29
N ALA A 809 -60.81 3.78 44.47
CA ALA A 809 -61.82 4.83 44.66
C ALA A 809 -62.14 5.55 43.34
N GLY A 810 -63.37 6.03 43.20
CA GLY A 810 -63.85 6.78 42.02
C GLY A 810 -65.20 6.23 41.50
N PRO A 811 -65.71 6.78 40.37
CA PRO A 811 -65.18 7.95 39.69
C PRO A 811 -65.29 9.21 40.56
N ALA A 812 -64.41 10.17 40.31
CA ALA A 812 -64.44 11.52 40.87
C ALA A 812 -65.57 12.35 40.29
#